data_AF-A0A933WY21-F1
#
_entry.id   AF-A0A933WY21-F1
#
_cell.length_a   1.000
_cell.length_b   1.000
_cell.length_c   1.000
_cell.angle_alpha   90.00
_cell.angle_beta   90.00
_cell.angle_gamma   90.00
#
_symmetry.space_group_name_H-M   'P 1'
#
loop_
_entity.id
_entity.type
_entity.pdbx_description
1 polymer ?
#
loop_
_entity_poly.entity_id
_entity_poly.type
_entity_poly.pdbx_seq_one_letter_code
_entity_poly.pdbx_strand_id
1 'polypeptide(L)'
;MQQQKIKVDELKLSDIVHDIEHGHLRIPRFQRDFVWEKSKVIKLLDSIYKEYPIGSFFIWEADKKYNLFYRNIAELNLPQPDSYTSIRYILDGQQRATSLYAVIKGITVDGTDYSRICFDFDKEEFIVRYHEGEYYASLKDILDENKHLQIYNRLSDERKRVFEKCRSIFASYPLSVIICREKELDEASDIFERINQGGKRLSIFDLVVASTWGEDFDLKGRYTELHDFLKEKGFGSIPPEVVIHAASLAVTGYCKNSYQLQLTKEQLKDNWEEIVSAIKLSVDFLTNNLGAKIYDFVPYPSMISLLAYLYYKAPGRSLTKQMTEKVHEWFWKASLSERYATSRETRMEEDRRVLFDKLLDGTDVKISYPISLDEDRIIKSRIGTKSALRNAFFCMLAMRHPKHFKTNNTFAMDYSLCSDFNSPEKHHIFPKHFLKKQKFGNEFSLANFCFIPAELNKEILNKAPNDYFATYEKENPDFHDALGAQLITYDDAIKTNNYKLFLQERAKAVFQEFERLLGSKILQVAGTNANKALDEIELLLRTLIDKTLVASAGKDYWSTTIPSDIKEKIQDKVSEFLRKNPGKTWLDVTTAESLSFCDIMDYSNLILKNWQYFESIFRSKFEVEKRFIAFKDFRNAVKHNRDIDTVLQRDGEAALEWFSQVLKSIKKEVVDDADTWKTRTVSAPEPEDVTEKRVKSDFVRRMVRLMPEWIEKEYPNGRVSIIPGAGSFRSLKQGDELMLFYYYANNWVYAELQFTTTEDMKILKEQLSDPTSILDRHGRYGQVRFHLLNDSDLDVVKKIIRKRVG
;
A
#
# COMPACT_ATOMS: atom_id res chain seq x y z
N MET A 1 23.49 -0.25 26.46
CA MET A 1 23.26 1.15 26.03
C MET A 1 23.01 1.13 24.54
N GLN A 2 21.90 1.69 24.05
CA GLN A 2 21.68 1.88 22.61
C GLN A 2 22.68 2.91 22.10
N GLN A 3 23.54 2.54 21.15
CA GLN A 3 24.42 3.50 20.48
C GLN A 3 23.55 4.50 19.70
N GLN A 4 23.90 5.78 19.76
CA GLN A 4 23.23 6.79 18.96
C GLN A 4 23.54 6.56 17.47
N LYS A 5 22.49 6.57 16.64
CA LYS A 5 22.57 6.33 15.19
C LYS A 5 23.25 7.45 14.40
N ILE A 6 23.32 8.65 14.99
CA ILE A 6 24.05 9.80 14.44
C ILE A 6 25.04 10.24 15.51
N LYS A 7 26.31 10.37 15.13
CA LYS A 7 27.38 10.94 15.96
C LYS A 7 27.88 12.21 15.28
N VAL A 8 27.94 13.31 16.03
CA VAL A 8 28.64 14.52 15.61
C VAL A 8 30.02 14.49 16.25
N ASP A 9 31.06 14.65 15.44
CA ASP A 9 32.46 14.62 15.84
C ASP A 9 33.18 15.87 15.33
N GLU A 10 34.23 16.26 16.05
CA GLU A 10 35.16 17.29 15.61
C GLU A 10 36.47 16.60 15.23
N LEU A 11 36.82 16.64 13.95
CA LEU A 11 38.08 16.09 13.44
C LEU A 11 38.99 17.21 12.96
N LYS A 12 40.30 16.97 12.97
CA LYS A 12 41.28 17.86 12.35
C LYS A 12 41.55 17.46 10.91
N LEU A 13 42.18 18.36 10.18
CA LEU A 13 42.64 18.10 8.81
C LEU A 13 43.56 16.87 8.73
N SER A 14 44.43 16.68 9.73
CA SER A 14 45.31 15.52 9.85
C SER A 14 44.54 14.20 9.93
N ASP A 15 43.40 14.19 10.62
CA ASP A 15 42.64 12.96 10.87
C ASP A 15 41.96 12.49 9.59
N ILE A 16 41.37 13.41 8.81
CA ILE A 16 40.79 13.08 7.50
C ILE A 16 41.87 12.60 6.53
N VAL A 17 43.03 13.27 6.49
CA VAL A 17 44.15 12.85 5.62
C VAL A 17 44.64 11.47 5.99
N HIS A 18 44.80 11.20 7.29
CA HIS A 18 45.20 9.91 7.82
C HIS A 18 44.18 8.81 7.45
N ASP A 19 42.88 9.07 7.64
CA ASP A 19 41.81 8.14 7.32
C ASP A 19 41.73 7.82 5.82
N ILE A 20 41.95 8.80 4.94
CA ILE A 20 41.99 8.58 3.49
C ILE A 20 43.22 7.74 3.12
N GLU A 21 44.40 8.10 3.63
CA GLU A 21 45.69 7.46 3.35
C GLU A 21 45.70 5.97 3.72
N HIS A 22 45.19 5.63 4.90
CA HIS A 22 45.10 4.23 5.38
C HIS A 22 43.88 3.49 4.82
N GLY A 23 43.01 4.20 4.11
CA GLY A 23 41.84 3.63 3.48
C GLY A 23 40.64 3.35 4.37
N HIS A 24 40.62 3.93 5.56
CA HIS A 24 39.47 3.95 6.44
C HIS A 24 38.35 4.85 5.92
N LEU A 25 38.68 5.90 5.18
CA LEU A 25 37.71 6.80 4.53
C LEU A 25 37.77 6.63 3.00
N ARG A 26 36.63 6.29 2.42
CA ARG A 26 36.47 5.95 0.99
C ARG A 26 35.33 6.71 0.35
N ILE A 27 35.38 6.77 -0.99
CA ILE A 27 34.32 7.35 -1.81
C ILE A 27 33.41 6.19 -2.26
N PRO A 28 32.11 6.21 -1.94
CA PRO A 28 31.18 5.16 -2.34
C PRO A 28 30.98 5.16 -3.86
N ARG A 29 30.65 4.00 -4.45
CA ARG A 29 30.48 3.86 -5.91
C ARG A 29 29.39 4.75 -6.52
N PHE A 30 28.41 5.19 -5.74
CA PHE A 30 27.31 6.04 -6.22
C PHE A 30 27.66 7.53 -6.34
N GLN A 31 28.85 7.95 -5.92
CA GLN A 31 29.28 9.34 -6.02
C GLN A 31 29.94 9.65 -7.38
N ARG A 32 29.75 10.90 -7.83
CA ARG A 32 30.31 11.41 -9.08
C ARG A 32 31.83 11.52 -9.04
N ASP A 33 32.44 11.68 -10.22
CA ASP A 33 33.85 11.99 -10.36
C ASP A 33 34.30 13.27 -9.65
N PHE A 34 35.59 13.34 -9.38
CA PHE A 34 36.22 14.58 -8.94
C PHE A 34 36.25 15.57 -10.10
N VAL A 35 35.67 16.76 -9.92
CA VAL A 35 35.44 17.75 -11.00
C VAL A 35 35.82 19.18 -10.57
N TRP A 36 36.56 19.34 -9.48
CA TRP A 36 36.95 20.66 -8.98
C TRP A 36 38.22 21.18 -9.66
N GLU A 37 38.06 22.31 -10.36
CA GLU A 37 39.18 23.09 -10.89
C GLU A 37 40.05 23.69 -9.77
N LYS A 38 41.33 23.96 -10.07
CA LYS A 38 42.29 24.59 -9.13
C LYS A 38 41.76 25.87 -8.47
N SER A 39 40.98 26.65 -9.21
CA SER A 39 40.38 27.91 -8.72
C SER A 39 39.46 27.69 -7.51
N LYS A 40 38.66 26.61 -7.50
CA LYS A 40 37.80 26.25 -6.36
C LYS A 40 38.61 25.73 -5.18
N VAL A 41 39.67 24.98 -5.45
CA VAL A 41 40.59 24.49 -4.42
C VAL A 41 41.29 25.66 -3.72
N ILE A 42 41.77 26.66 -4.46
CA ILE A 42 42.35 27.88 -3.90
C ILE A 42 41.36 28.61 -2.99
N LYS A 43 40.09 28.76 -3.42
CA LYS A 43 39.04 29.37 -2.58
C LYS A 43 38.75 28.57 -1.31
N LEU A 44 38.83 27.24 -1.38
CA LEU A 44 38.70 26.38 -0.20
C LEU A 44 39.83 26.63 0.79
N LEU A 45 41.08 26.65 0.32
CA LEU A 45 42.26 26.92 1.15
C LEU A 45 42.23 28.34 1.75
N ASP A 46 41.83 29.33 0.96
CA ASP A 46 41.62 30.71 1.42
C ASP A 46 40.55 30.80 2.52
N SER A 47 39.46 30.03 2.39
CA SER A 47 38.42 29.95 3.42
C SER A 47 38.98 29.37 4.72
N ILE A 48 39.83 28.34 4.66
CA ILE A 48 40.49 27.77 5.85
C ILE A 48 41.45 28.77 6.48
N TYR A 49 42.28 29.44 5.67
CA TYR A 49 43.24 30.43 6.15
C TYR A 49 42.56 31.65 6.82
N LYS A 50 41.37 32.04 6.33
CA LYS A 50 40.53 33.09 6.93
C LYS A 50 39.63 32.59 8.06
N GLU A 51 39.76 31.32 8.43
CA GLU A 51 38.95 30.66 9.47
C GLU A 51 37.44 30.70 9.20
N TYR A 52 37.05 30.75 7.92
CA TYR A 52 35.66 30.68 7.49
C TYR A 52 35.16 29.22 7.48
N PRO A 53 33.89 28.96 7.79
CA PRO A 53 33.34 27.61 7.79
C PRO A 53 33.32 27.04 6.37
N ILE A 54 33.97 25.89 6.18
CA ILE A 54 33.99 25.18 4.88
C ILE A 54 32.84 24.17 4.72
N GLY A 55 31.89 24.16 5.66
CA GLY A 55 30.75 23.24 5.75
C GLY A 55 31.09 21.89 6.42
N SER A 56 30.08 21.07 6.67
CA SER A 56 30.24 19.77 7.33
C SER A 56 30.59 18.64 6.34
N PHE A 57 31.19 17.56 6.84
CA PHE A 57 31.38 16.30 6.13
C PHE A 57 30.41 15.27 6.66
N PHE A 58 29.66 14.63 5.76
CA PHE A 58 28.75 13.55 6.13
C PHE A 58 29.42 12.22 5.79
N ILE A 59 29.50 11.33 6.77
CA ILE A 59 30.18 10.05 6.68
C ILE A 59 29.22 8.94 7.07
N TRP A 60 29.21 7.85 6.30
CA TRP A 60 28.51 6.62 6.62
C TRP A 60 29.49 5.57 7.13
N GLU A 61 29.29 5.09 8.35
CA GLU A 61 30.01 3.95 8.90
C GLU A 61 29.30 2.66 8.44
N ALA A 62 29.84 2.02 7.40
CA ALA A 62 29.17 0.93 6.72
C ALA A 62 29.50 -0.45 7.33
N ASP A 63 28.54 -1.37 7.23
CA ASP A 63 28.76 -2.76 7.59
C ASP A 63 29.84 -3.41 6.69
N LYS A 64 30.55 -4.39 7.23
CA LYS A 64 31.66 -5.10 6.56
C LYS A 64 31.26 -5.70 5.21
N LYS A 65 29.98 -6.07 5.01
CA LYS A 65 29.49 -6.57 3.72
C LYS A 65 29.65 -5.56 2.58
N TYR A 66 29.83 -4.28 2.90
CA TYR A 66 30.04 -3.19 1.94
C TYR A 66 31.51 -2.82 1.76
N ASN A 67 32.48 -3.62 2.24
CA ASN A 67 33.90 -3.26 2.13
C ASN A 67 34.42 -3.12 0.69
N LEU A 68 33.73 -3.69 -0.30
CA LEU A 68 34.07 -3.56 -1.73
C LEU A 68 33.28 -2.45 -2.45
N PHE A 69 32.46 -1.70 -1.73
CA PHE A 69 31.56 -0.67 -2.27
C PHE A 69 32.23 0.70 -2.43
N TYR A 70 33.51 0.73 -2.78
CA TYR A 70 34.24 1.97 -3.05
C TYR A 70 34.59 2.12 -4.52
N ARG A 71 34.78 3.38 -4.94
CA ARG A 71 35.48 3.74 -6.16
C ARG A 71 36.96 3.89 -5.86
N ASN A 72 37.81 3.40 -6.75
CA ASN A 72 39.25 3.65 -6.65
C ASN A 72 39.60 4.90 -7.46
N ILE A 73 40.37 5.82 -6.87
CA ILE A 73 41.06 6.88 -7.60
C ILE A 73 42.49 6.36 -7.72
N ALA A 74 42.85 5.89 -8.91
CA ALA A 74 44.08 5.14 -9.15
C ALA A 74 45.32 5.92 -8.69
N GLU A 75 45.29 7.24 -8.85
CA GLU A 75 46.34 8.18 -8.48
C GLU A 75 46.58 8.29 -6.98
N LEU A 76 45.59 7.93 -6.14
CA LEU A 76 45.73 7.95 -4.68
C LEU A 76 46.46 6.71 -4.15
N ASN A 77 46.58 5.65 -4.94
CA ASN A 77 47.27 4.39 -4.59
C ASN A 77 46.93 3.85 -3.20
N LEU A 78 45.64 3.85 -2.85
CA LEU A 78 45.20 3.55 -1.49
C LEU A 78 45.17 2.03 -1.23
N PRO A 79 45.51 1.56 -0.02
CA PRO A 79 45.58 0.13 0.28
C PRO A 79 44.22 -0.55 0.15
N GLN A 80 44.20 -1.82 -0.28
CA GLN A 80 42.94 -2.57 -0.27
C GLN A 80 42.51 -2.87 1.18
N PRO A 81 41.22 -2.65 1.51
CA PRO A 81 40.71 -2.95 2.84
C PRO A 81 40.70 -4.45 3.10
N ASP A 82 41.15 -4.87 4.28
CA ASP A 82 41.08 -6.28 4.71
C ASP A 82 39.67 -6.66 5.21
N SER A 83 39.46 -7.95 5.50
CA SER A 83 38.17 -8.48 5.99
C SER A 83 37.80 -8.03 7.42
N TYR A 84 38.71 -7.37 8.14
CA TYR A 84 38.52 -7.00 9.54
C TYR A 84 38.24 -5.50 9.72
N THR A 85 38.63 -4.67 8.75
CA THR A 85 38.50 -3.21 8.78
C THR A 85 37.07 -2.76 8.53
N SER A 86 36.55 -1.86 9.38
CA SER A 86 35.31 -1.12 9.12
C SER A 86 35.62 0.08 8.23
N ILE A 87 34.91 0.21 7.10
CA ILE A 87 35.11 1.32 6.15
C ILE A 87 34.07 2.41 6.39
N ARG A 88 34.54 3.66 6.39
CA ARG A 88 33.72 4.87 6.38
C ARG A 88 33.61 5.40 4.96
N TYR A 89 32.39 5.74 4.53
CA TYR A 89 32.10 6.31 3.21
C TYR A 89 31.73 7.77 3.31
N ILE A 90 32.35 8.62 2.48
CA ILE A 90 31.98 10.04 2.40
C ILE A 90 30.63 10.13 1.66
N LEU A 91 29.57 10.62 2.31
CA LEU A 91 28.28 10.93 1.70
C LEU A 91 28.25 12.37 1.17
N ASP A 92 28.79 13.34 1.92
CA ASP A 92 28.92 14.71 1.43
C ASP A 92 30.26 15.32 1.84
N GLY A 93 30.76 16.21 1.00
CA GLY A 93 32.10 16.80 1.15
C GLY A 93 33.20 16.08 0.37
N GLN A 94 32.85 15.12 -0.50
CA GLN A 94 33.81 14.39 -1.35
C GLN A 94 34.83 15.32 -2.03
N GLN A 95 34.36 16.33 -2.76
CA GLN A 95 35.23 17.24 -3.51
C GLN A 95 36.16 18.04 -2.59
N ARG A 96 35.68 18.44 -1.41
CA ARG A 96 36.48 19.14 -0.39
C ARG A 96 37.55 18.20 0.18
N ALA A 97 37.16 16.99 0.61
CA ALA A 97 38.06 15.99 1.19
C ALA A 97 39.17 15.60 0.20
N THR A 98 38.81 15.28 -1.05
CA THR A 98 39.78 14.93 -2.10
C THR A 98 40.73 16.10 -2.40
N SER A 99 40.23 17.34 -2.48
CA SER A 99 41.07 18.52 -2.72
C SER A 99 42.08 18.76 -1.60
N LEU A 100 41.63 18.66 -0.35
CA LEU A 100 42.51 18.85 0.83
C LEU A 100 43.59 17.76 0.87
N TYR A 101 43.20 16.50 0.67
CA TYR A 101 44.15 15.40 0.57
C TYR A 101 45.18 15.63 -0.55
N ALA A 102 44.72 16.01 -1.74
CA ALA A 102 45.58 16.21 -2.91
C ALA A 102 46.63 17.32 -2.70
N VAL A 103 46.24 18.43 -2.09
CA VAL A 103 47.13 19.57 -1.80
C VAL A 103 48.12 19.25 -0.68
N ILE A 104 47.68 18.60 0.40
CA ILE A 104 48.52 18.28 1.55
C ILE A 104 49.58 17.23 1.18
N LYS A 105 49.23 16.22 0.37
CA LYS A 105 50.19 15.23 -0.12
C LYS A 105 50.96 15.70 -1.35
N GLY A 106 50.49 16.75 -2.02
CA GLY A 106 51.05 17.29 -3.26
C GLY A 106 51.09 16.25 -4.36
N ILE A 107 49.95 15.60 -4.62
CA ILE A 107 49.79 14.56 -5.64
C ILE A 107 49.12 15.11 -6.90
N THR A 108 49.19 14.37 -7.99
CA THR A 108 48.49 14.69 -9.24
C THR A 108 47.19 13.88 -9.30
N VAL A 109 46.06 14.55 -9.52
CA VAL A 109 44.75 13.90 -9.71
C VAL A 109 44.19 14.37 -11.04
N ASP A 110 43.79 13.45 -11.92
CA ASP A 110 43.23 13.74 -13.25
C ASP A 110 44.08 14.74 -14.06
N GLY A 111 45.38 14.44 -14.19
CA GLY A 111 46.36 15.29 -14.90
C GLY A 111 46.69 16.63 -14.21
N THR A 112 46.04 16.94 -13.10
CA THR A 112 46.19 18.21 -12.37
C THR A 112 47.17 18.05 -11.20
N ASP A 113 48.35 18.69 -11.32
CA ASP A 113 49.37 18.69 -10.27
C ASP A 113 49.04 19.72 -9.16
N TYR A 114 48.70 19.22 -7.97
CA TYR A 114 48.32 20.02 -6.79
C TYR A 114 49.51 20.47 -5.95
N SER A 115 50.71 19.92 -6.14
CA SER A 115 51.93 20.40 -5.48
C SER A 115 52.27 21.85 -5.86
N ARG A 116 51.71 22.32 -6.98
CA ARG A 116 51.89 23.67 -7.53
C ARG A 116 51.03 24.75 -6.87
N ILE A 117 50.13 24.38 -5.96
CA ILE A 117 49.35 25.34 -5.18
C ILE A 117 50.21 25.77 -3.99
N CYS A 118 50.74 26.98 -4.07
CA CYS A 118 51.65 27.56 -3.10
C CYS A 118 50.99 28.70 -2.34
N PHE A 119 51.40 28.91 -1.10
CA PHE A 119 51.01 30.05 -0.29
C PHE A 119 52.06 31.17 -0.42
N ASP A 120 51.63 32.36 -0.82
CA ASP A 120 52.46 33.56 -0.94
C ASP A 120 52.53 34.27 0.41
N PHE A 121 53.74 34.37 0.99
CA PHE A 121 53.92 34.93 2.33
C PHE A 121 53.81 36.46 2.36
N ASP A 122 53.99 37.15 1.24
CA ASP A 122 53.91 38.61 1.18
C ASP A 122 52.47 39.08 1.02
N LYS A 123 51.67 38.30 0.28
CA LYS A 123 50.27 38.63 -0.02
C LYS A 123 49.25 37.89 0.83
N GLU A 124 49.69 36.89 1.59
CA GLU A 124 48.84 35.97 2.36
C GLU A 124 47.74 35.28 1.51
N GLU A 125 48.07 34.88 0.27
CA GLU A 125 47.12 34.27 -0.66
C GLU A 125 47.66 32.98 -1.29
N PHE A 126 46.76 32.07 -1.67
CA PHE A 126 47.12 30.85 -2.40
C PHE A 126 47.18 31.11 -3.92
N ILE A 127 48.29 30.73 -4.54
CA ILE A 127 48.58 30.95 -5.96
C ILE A 127 49.06 29.67 -6.65
N VAL A 128 48.87 29.58 -7.97
CA VAL A 128 49.47 28.51 -8.80
C VAL A 128 50.80 29.00 -9.34
N ARG A 129 51.90 28.32 -9.02
CA ARG A 129 53.25 28.68 -9.51
C ARG A 129 53.99 27.49 -10.10
N TYR A 130 54.91 27.79 -11.02
CA TYR A 130 55.68 26.80 -11.78
C TYR A 130 57.18 26.82 -11.45
N HIS A 131 57.67 27.77 -10.65
CA HIS A 131 59.11 28.00 -10.40
C HIS A 131 59.37 28.02 -8.89
N GLU A 132 60.62 27.83 -8.45
CA GLU A 132 61.01 27.98 -7.05
C GLU A 132 61.27 29.46 -6.71
N GLY A 133 60.82 29.90 -5.53
CA GLY A 133 61.00 31.28 -5.07
C GLY A 133 60.99 31.34 -3.54
N GLU A 134 61.69 32.32 -2.97
CA GLU A 134 61.94 32.40 -1.52
C GLU A 134 60.75 32.97 -0.70
N TYR A 135 59.66 33.37 -1.37
CA TYR A 135 58.52 34.05 -0.77
C TYR A 135 57.20 33.27 -0.90
N TYR A 136 57.25 32.01 -1.35
CA TYR A 136 56.09 31.12 -1.33
C TYR A 136 56.51 29.68 -1.07
N ALA A 137 55.60 28.87 -0.51
CA ALA A 137 55.82 27.44 -0.33
C ALA A 137 54.53 26.64 -0.55
N SER A 138 54.65 25.37 -0.97
CA SER A 138 53.51 24.48 -1.08
C SER A 138 52.96 24.14 0.30
N LEU A 139 51.65 23.90 0.42
CA LEU A 139 51.06 23.51 1.70
C LEU A 139 51.64 22.19 2.21
N LYS A 140 51.98 21.27 1.30
CA LYS A 140 52.73 20.04 1.60
C LYS A 140 54.00 20.34 2.39
N ASP A 141 54.85 21.23 1.86
CA ASP A 141 56.15 21.51 2.50
C ASP A 141 56.00 22.35 3.78
N ILE A 142 54.96 23.18 3.89
CA ILE A 142 54.63 23.94 5.11
C ILE A 142 54.23 22.99 6.26
N LEU A 143 53.45 21.96 5.95
CA LEU A 143 52.95 20.99 6.94
C LEU A 143 53.93 19.82 7.18
N ASP A 144 54.93 19.63 6.32
CA ASP A 144 55.93 18.56 6.44
C ASP A 144 56.82 18.72 7.67
N GLU A 145 56.98 17.64 8.45
CA GLU A 145 57.74 17.66 9.70
C GLU A 145 59.24 17.92 9.52
N ASN A 146 59.81 17.68 8.34
CA ASN A 146 61.24 17.84 8.08
C ASN A 146 61.56 19.12 7.29
N LYS A 147 60.75 19.43 6.28
CA LYS A 147 61.00 20.57 5.37
C LYS A 147 60.58 21.91 5.94
N HIS A 148 59.62 21.95 6.87
CA HIS A 148 59.12 23.23 7.41
C HIS A 148 60.24 24.07 8.04
N LEU A 149 61.21 23.46 8.75
CA LEU A 149 62.33 24.18 9.37
C LEU A 149 63.28 24.76 8.32
N GLN A 150 63.49 24.04 7.21
CA GLN A 150 64.35 24.49 6.13
C GLN A 150 63.77 25.72 5.45
N ILE A 151 62.45 25.76 5.28
CA ILE A 151 61.74 26.93 4.74
C ILE A 151 61.78 28.06 5.76
N TYR A 152 61.37 27.80 7.01
CA TYR A 152 61.30 28.80 8.07
C TYR A 152 62.62 29.56 8.28
N ASN A 153 63.76 28.85 8.23
CA ASN A 153 65.08 29.45 8.43
C ASN A 153 65.54 30.36 7.28
N ARG A 154 64.92 30.26 6.09
CA ARG A 154 65.21 31.10 4.92
C ARG A 154 64.33 32.33 4.82
N LEU A 155 63.29 32.43 5.65
CA LEU A 155 62.32 33.53 5.62
C LEU A 155 62.81 34.75 6.41
N SER A 156 62.38 35.93 6.00
CA SER A 156 62.49 37.16 6.81
C SER A 156 61.62 37.06 8.06
N ASP A 157 61.91 37.85 9.09
CA ASP A 157 61.14 37.80 10.35
C ASP A 157 59.65 38.13 10.18
N GLU A 158 59.31 38.97 9.21
CA GLU A 158 57.91 39.25 8.84
C GLU A 158 57.24 38.01 8.22
N ARG A 159 57.90 37.35 7.25
CA ARG A 159 57.38 36.13 6.61
C ARG A 159 57.33 34.94 7.55
N LYS A 160 58.22 34.84 8.55
CA LYS A 160 58.19 33.79 9.59
C LYS A 160 56.88 33.83 10.38
N ARG A 161 56.39 35.02 10.74
CA ARG A 161 55.10 35.18 11.44
C ARG A 161 53.94 34.68 10.58
N VAL A 162 53.94 35.02 9.30
CA VAL A 162 52.93 34.58 8.33
C VAL A 162 52.99 33.06 8.12
N PHE A 163 54.20 32.49 8.03
CA PHE A 163 54.41 31.05 7.94
C PHE A 163 53.85 30.30 9.17
N GLU A 164 54.18 30.75 10.37
CA GLU A 164 53.67 30.16 11.62
C GLU A 164 52.15 30.26 11.72
N LYS A 165 51.58 31.41 11.34
CA LYS A 165 50.13 31.61 11.28
C LYS A 165 49.48 30.60 10.33
N CYS A 166 49.96 30.51 9.09
CA CYS A 166 49.44 29.56 8.11
C CYS A 166 49.52 28.12 8.62
N ARG A 167 50.70 27.70 9.11
CA ARG A 167 50.90 26.34 9.63
C ARG A 167 49.98 26.03 10.82
N SER A 168 49.86 26.96 11.77
CA SER A 168 49.02 26.80 12.95
C SER A 168 47.54 26.64 12.60
N ILE A 169 47.04 27.46 11.67
CA ILE A 169 45.64 27.40 11.20
C ILE A 169 45.37 26.05 10.55
N PHE A 170 46.17 25.62 9.57
CA PHE A 170 45.92 24.35 8.87
C PHE A 170 46.13 23.11 9.75
N ALA A 171 46.97 23.20 10.80
CA ALA A 171 47.17 22.11 11.76
C ALA A 171 46.03 22.01 12.80
N SER A 172 45.38 23.11 13.12
CA SER A 172 44.36 23.17 14.19
C SER A 172 42.92 23.37 13.70
N TYR A 173 42.70 23.64 12.41
CA TYR A 173 41.37 23.94 11.86
C TYR A 173 40.36 22.81 12.14
N PRO A 174 39.25 23.09 12.84
CA PRO A 174 38.26 22.08 13.21
C PRO A 174 37.31 21.77 12.05
N LEU A 175 37.09 20.48 11.79
CA LEU A 175 36.17 19.98 10.78
C LEU A 175 34.93 19.41 11.47
N SER A 176 33.77 19.92 11.06
CA SER A 176 32.46 19.38 11.49
C SER A 176 32.18 18.08 10.73
N VAL A 177 32.18 16.96 11.44
CA VAL A 177 31.95 15.63 10.86
C VAL A 177 30.70 15.00 11.46
N ILE A 178 29.78 14.58 10.60
CA ILE A 178 28.52 13.93 10.98
C ILE A 178 28.59 12.47 10.51
N ILE A 179 28.62 11.53 11.45
CA ILE A 179 28.74 10.10 11.19
C ILE A 179 27.38 9.41 11.37
N CYS A 180 26.89 8.76 10.32
CA CYS A 180 25.70 7.92 10.33
C CYS A 180 26.08 6.44 10.51
N ARG A 181 25.49 5.81 11.53
CA ARG A 181 25.71 4.40 11.90
C ARG A 181 24.46 3.56 11.71
N GLU A 182 24.63 2.24 11.65
CA GLU A 182 23.53 1.27 11.56
C GLU A 182 22.58 1.55 10.39
N LYS A 183 23.15 1.98 9.25
CA LYS A 183 22.40 2.25 8.02
C LYS A 183 22.74 1.22 6.96
N GLU A 184 21.70 0.73 6.31
CA GLU A 184 21.83 -0.04 5.08
C GLU A 184 22.15 0.88 3.89
N LEU A 185 22.61 0.31 2.80
CA LEU A 185 23.07 1.06 1.63
C LEU A 185 21.97 1.93 0.99
N ASP A 186 20.73 1.45 1.00
CA ASP A 186 19.56 2.18 0.54
C ASP A 186 19.28 3.41 1.43
N GLU A 187 19.33 3.25 2.75
CA GLU A 187 19.19 4.36 3.69
C GLU A 187 20.34 5.37 3.56
N ALA A 188 21.58 4.90 3.35
CA ALA A 188 22.73 5.78 3.14
C ALA A 188 22.62 6.56 1.82
N SER A 189 22.10 5.93 0.76
CA SER A 189 21.77 6.59 -0.50
C SER A 189 20.67 7.64 -0.33
N ASP A 190 19.61 7.33 0.42
CA ASP A 190 18.54 8.30 0.73
C ASP A 190 19.07 9.50 1.53
N ILE A 191 20.01 9.29 2.47
CA ILE A 191 20.68 10.37 3.22
C ILE A 191 21.52 11.22 2.27
N PHE A 192 22.33 10.58 1.42
CA PHE A 192 23.11 11.24 0.37
C PHE A 192 22.23 12.13 -0.51
N GLU A 193 21.11 11.61 -0.99
CA GLU A 193 20.16 12.35 -1.83
C GLU A 193 19.56 13.55 -1.10
N ARG A 194 19.15 13.37 0.17
CA ARG A 194 18.52 14.44 0.97
C ARG A 194 19.47 15.59 1.27
N ILE A 195 20.75 15.30 1.50
CA ILE A 195 21.77 16.33 1.73
C ILE A 195 22.07 17.10 0.43
N ASN A 196 22.05 16.40 -0.71
CA ASN A 196 22.36 16.97 -2.02
C ASN A 196 21.14 17.61 -2.72
N GLN A 197 20.09 18.02 -2.01
CA GLN A 197 18.84 18.57 -2.58
C GLN A 197 18.98 20.00 -3.17
N GLY A 198 19.80 20.08 -4.22
CA GLY A 198 19.55 20.87 -5.42
C GLY A 198 19.43 20.02 -6.70
N GLY A 199 19.40 18.68 -6.63
CA GLY A 199 19.40 17.79 -7.80
C GLY A 199 18.58 16.51 -7.64
N LYS A 200 18.10 15.96 -8.76
CA LYS A 200 17.16 14.84 -8.94
C LYS A 200 17.58 13.54 -8.22
N ARG A 201 16.60 12.79 -7.71
CA ARG A 201 16.71 11.43 -7.13
C ARG A 201 17.47 10.48 -8.07
N LEU A 202 18.47 9.75 -7.58
CA LEU A 202 19.21 8.72 -8.34
C LEU A 202 18.55 7.36 -8.11
N SER A 203 18.10 6.72 -9.18
CA SER A 203 17.53 5.36 -9.09
C SER A 203 18.64 4.30 -8.93
N ILE A 204 18.29 3.09 -8.45
CA ILE A 204 19.23 1.95 -8.43
C ILE A 204 19.80 1.70 -9.83
N PHE A 205 19.00 1.89 -10.88
CA PHE A 205 19.49 1.83 -12.25
C PHE A 205 20.59 2.86 -12.52
N ASP A 206 20.43 4.11 -12.12
CA ASP A 206 21.45 5.16 -12.30
C ASP A 206 22.74 4.81 -11.55
N LEU A 207 22.64 4.17 -10.38
CA LEU A 207 23.79 3.71 -9.60
C LEU A 207 24.53 2.56 -10.30
N VAL A 208 23.80 1.60 -10.86
CA VAL A 208 24.39 0.48 -11.62
C VAL A 208 25.00 1.00 -12.93
N VAL A 209 24.36 1.93 -13.62
CA VAL A 209 24.92 2.60 -14.81
C VAL A 209 26.26 3.26 -14.45
N ALA A 210 26.31 4.02 -13.36
CA ALA A 210 27.53 4.69 -12.94
C ALA A 210 28.65 3.69 -12.56
N SER A 211 28.31 2.58 -11.90
CA SER A 211 29.30 1.59 -11.47
C SER A 211 29.79 0.64 -12.57
N THR A 212 29.06 0.55 -13.69
CA THR A 212 29.35 -0.39 -14.79
C THR A 212 29.81 0.28 -16.07
N TRP A 213 29.93 1.61 -16.07
CA TRP A 213 30.38 2.36 -17.25
C TRP A 213 31.83 2.04 -17.64
N GLY A 214 32.07 1.96 -18.95
CA GLY A 214 33.40 2.04 -19.55
C GLY A 214 33.31 2.37 -21.05
N GLU A 215 34.42 2.74 -21.68
CA GLU A 215 34.45 3.16 -23.09
C GLU A 215 33.84 2.13 -24.07
N ASP A 216 33.94 0.84 -23.73
CA ASP A 216 33.43 -0.31 -24.49
C ASP A 216 32.08 -0.85 -24.01
N PHE A 217 31.48 -0.26 -22.96
CA PHE A 217 30.17 -0.67 -22.44
C PHE A 217 29.43 0.48 -21.75
N ASP A 218 28.35 0.94 -22.38
CA ASP A 218 27.41 1.91 -21.81
C ASP A 218 26.04 1.26 -21.57
N LEU A 219 25.76 0.89 -20.31
CA LEU A 219 24.48 0.30 -19.92
C LEU A 219 23.27 1.19 -20.23
N LYS A 220 23.44 2.52 -20.18
CA LYS A 220 22.33 3.46 -20.42
C LYS A 220 21.98 3.52 -21.90
N GLY A 221 22.97 3.60 -22.78
CA GLY A 221 22.79 3.48 -24.23
C GLY A 221 22.14 2.15 -24.60
N ARG A 222 22.66 1.04 -24.06
CA ARG A 222 22.12 -0.31 -24.28
C ARG A 222 20.66 -0.48 -23.82
N TYR A 223 20.30 0.09 -22.67
CA TYR A 223 18.91 0.14 -22.22
C TYR A 223 18.03 0.94 -23.20
N THR A 224 18.54 2.06 -23.71
CA THR A 224 17.83 2.92 -24.67
C THR A 224 17.53 2.17 -25.97
N GLU A 225 18.49 1.39 -26.49
CA GLU A 225 18.27 0.53 -27.66
C GLU A 225 17.15 -0.50 -27.44
N LEU A 226 17.15 -1.18 -26.29
CA LEU A 226 16.07 -2.12 -25.94
C LEU A 226 14.72 -1.39 -25.79
N HIS A 227 14.73 -0.22 -25.15
CA HIS A 227 13.55 0.61 -24.94
C HIS A 227 12.92 1.01 -26.29
N ASP A 228 13.72 1.52 -27.21
CA ASP A 228 13.27 1.97 -28.52
C ASP A 228 12.73 0.80 -29.34
N PHE A 229 13.42 -0.35 -29.32
CA PHE A 229 12.93 -1.57 -29.97
C PHE A 229 11.54 -2.00 -29.48
N LEU A 230 11.31 -2.01 -28.15
CA LEU A 230 10.01 -2.41 -27.59
C LEU A 230 8.91 -1.39 -27.88
N LYS A 231 9.27 -0.11 -27.95
CA LYS A 231 8.38 0.98 -28.31
C LYS A 231 7.97 0.90 -29.79
N GLU A 232 8.92 0.66 -30.69
CA GLU A 232 8.66 0.44 -32.13
C GLU A 232 7.79 -0.79 -32.38
N LYS A 233 7.96 -1.85 -31.58
CA LYS A 233 7.09 -3.04 -31.61
C LYS A 233 5.67 -2.78 -31.09
N GLY A 234 5.41 -1.61 -30.52
CA GLY A 234 4.10 -1.23 -29.96
C GLY A 234 3.83 -1.77 -28.56
N PHE A 235 4.77 -2.48 -27.93
CA PHE A 235 4.62 -2.96 -26.54
C PHE A 235 4.88 -1.85 -25.51
N GLY A 236 5.62 -0.80 -25.91
CA GLY A 236 5.82 0.41 -25.13
C GLY A 236 7.03 0.39 -24.21
N SER A 237 7.02 1.28 -23.22
CA SER A 237 8.20 1.58 -22.40
C SER A 237 8.25 0.73 -21.13
N ILE A 238 9.23 -0.16 -21.05
CA ILE A 238 9.52 -0.88 -19.81
C ILE A 238 10.42 -0.05 -18.89
N PRO A 239 10.16 0.01 -17.57
CA PRO A 239 11.03 0.72 -16.64
C PRO A 239 12.42 0.08 -16.56
N PRO A 240 13.49 0.88 -16.33
CA PRO A 240 14.85 0.36 -16.21
C PRO A 240 15.01 -0.70 -15.11
N GLU A 241 14.21 -0.63 -14.04
CA GLU A 241 14.24 -1.58 -12.93
C GLU A 241 13.86 -3.00 -13.38
N VAL A 242 13.01 -3.16 -14.41
CA VAL A 242 12.68 -4.47 -14.98
C VAL A 242 13.91 -5.14 -15.57
N VAL A 243 14.73 -4.34 -16.26
CA VAL A 243 15.94 -4.79 -16.96
C VAL A 243 17.02 -5.14 -15.95
N ILE A 244 17.22 -4.33 -14.91
CA ILE A 244 18.19 -4.63 -13.85
C ILE A 244 17.76 -5.85 -13.02
N HIS A 245 16.48 -6.00 -12.69
CA HIS A 245 16.01 -7.23 -12.05
C HIS A 245 16.27 -8.46 -12.93
N ALA A 246 15.98 -8.39 -14.23
CA ALA A 246 16.24 -9.49 -15.15
C ALA A 246 17.75 -9.83 -15.21
N ALA A 247 18.61 -8.81 -15.32
CA ALA A 247 20.06 -8.98 -15.35
C ALA A 247 20.60 -9.57 -14.04
N SER A 248 20.16 -9.04 -12.89
CA SER A 248 20.57 -9.53 -11.57
C SER A 248 20.12 -10.97 -11.35
N LEU A 249 18.90 -11.33 -11.74
CA LEU A 249 18.41 -12.72 -11.69
C LEU A 249 19.21 -13.66 -12.60
N ALA A 250 19.51 -13.23 -13.83
CA ALA A 250 20.23 -14.04 -14.80
C ALA A 250 21.68 -14.34 -14.35
N VAL A 251 22.38 -13.31 -13.88
CA VAL A 251 23.81 -13.36 -13.50
C VAL A 251 24.01 -13.92 -12.10
N THR A 252 23.27 -13.41 -11.10
CA THR A 252 23.52 -13.72 -9.68
C THR A 252 22.52 -14.71 -9.10
N GLY A 253 21.35 -14.89 -9.72
CA GLY A 253 20.24 -15.66 -9.16
C GLY A 253 19.44 -14.94 -8.07
N TYR A 254 19.76 -13.68 -7.78
CA TYR A 254 19.07 -12.84 -6.79
C TYR A 254 18.59 -11.54 -7.42
N CYS A 255 17.63 -10.86 -6.79
CA CYS A 255 17.11 -9.60 -7.34
C CYS A 255 16.93 -8.49 -6.31
N LYS A 256 17.38 -8.66 -5.07
CA LYS A 256 17.47 -7.55 -4.11
C LYS A 256 18.48 -6.50 -4.54
N ASN A 257 18.26 -5.25 -4.13
CA ASN A 257 19.11 -4.09 -4.46
C ASN A 257 20.60 -4.34 -4.17
N SER A 258 20.93 -5.05 -3.08
CA SER A 258 22.32 -5.38 -2.73
C SER A 258 23.04 -6.15 -3.83
N TYR A 259 22.35 -7.09 -4.50
CA TYR A 259 22.91 -7.89 -5.59
C TYR A 259 22.91 -7.13 -6.91
N GLN A 260 21.91 -6.28 -7.15
CA GLN A 260 21.89 -5.40 -8.32
C GLN A 260 23.11 -4.47 -8.33
N LEU A 261 23.46 -3.91 -7.18
CA LEU A 261 24.60 -2.99 -7.02
C LEU A 261 25.98 -3.69 -7.07
N GLN A 262 26.01 -5.02 -6.97
CA GLN A 262 27.21 -5.84 -7.10
C GLN A 262 27.49 -6.27 -8.54
N LEU A 263 26.57 -6.03 -9.48
CA LEU A 263 26.78 -6.32 -10.90
C LEU A 263 28.02 -5.57 -11.41
N THR A 264 28.94 -6.31 -12.03
CA THR A 264 30.12 -5.72 -12.66
C THR A 264 29.89 -5.43 -14.14
N LYS A 265 30.73 -4.56 -14.69
CA LYS A 265 30.75 -4.24 -16.12
C LYS A 265 30.93 -5.49 -16.96
N GLU A 266 31.89 -6.34 -16.61
CA GLU A 266 32.23 -7.56 -17.36
C GLU A 266 31.06 -8.54 -17.35
N GLN A 267 30.45 -8.76 -16.16
CA GLN A 267 29.27 -9.61 -16.05
C GLN A 267 28.11 -9.12 -16.91
N LEU A 268 27.83 -7.82 -16.90
CA LEU A 268 26.76 -7.27 -17.73
C LEU A 268 27.11 -7.36 -19.21
N LYS A 269 28.31 -6.94 -19.61
CA LYS A 269 28.77 -6.94 -21.00
C LYS A 269 28.71 -8.34 -21.62
N ASP A 270 29.20 -9.35 -20.92
CA ASP A 270 29.29 -10.72 -21.43
C ASP A 270 27.91 -11.40 -21.55
N ASN A 271 26.94 -11.01 -20.71
CA ASN A 271 25.61 -11.63 -20.68
C ASN A 271 24.52 -10.73 -21.32
N TRP A 272 24.86 -9.52 -21.78
CA TRP A 272 23.87 -8.50 -22.16
C TRP A 272 22.94 -8.95 -23.28
N GLU A 273 23.51 -9.43 -24.39
CA GLU A 273 22.74 -9.86 -25.57
C GLU A 273 21.77 -11.00 -25.22
N GLU A 274 22.19 -11.90 -24.34
CA GLU A 274 21.38 -13.01 -23.86
C GLU A 274 20.23 -12.55 -22.98
N ILE A 275 20.49 -11.61 -22.07
CA ILE A 275 19.47 -11.00 -21.20
C ILE A 275 18.44 -10.25 -22.06
N VAL A 276 18.89 -9.44 -23.02
CA VAL A 276 18.04 -8.71 -23.96
C VAL A 276 17.17 -9.66 -24.76
N SER A 277 17.74 -10.73 -25.30
CA SER A 277 16.99 -11.76 -26.04
C SER A 277 15.91 -12.40 -25.15
N ALA A 278 16.23 -12.71 -23.90
CA ALA A 278 15.28 -13.32 -22.97
C ALA A 278 14.13 -12.37 -22.58
N ILE A 279 14.41 -11.07 -22.42
CA ILE A 279 13.38 -10.04 -22.20
C ILE A 279 12.45 -9.93 -23.42
N LYS A 280 13.00 -9.90 -24.64
CA LYS A 280 12.21 -9.87 -25.88
C LYS A 280 11.28 -11.08 -25.99
N LEU A 281 11.78 -12.29 -25.72
CA LEU A 281 10.97 -13.51 -25.71
C LEU A 281 9.87 -13.49 -24.63
N SER A 282 10.17 -12.91 -23.47
CA SER A 282 9.19 -12.74 -22.39
C SER A 282 8.05 -11.81 -22.80
N VAL A 283 8.38 -10.68 -23.41
CA VAL A 283 7.39 -9.74 -23.96
C VAL A 283 6.54 -10.41 -25.04
N ASP A 284 7.16 -11.19 -25.93
CA ASP A 284 6.45 -11.91 -27.00
C ASP A 284 5.50 -12.95 -26.44
N PHE A 285 5.93 -13.69 -25.42
CA PHE A 285 5.09 -14.66 -24.72
C PHE A 285 3.88 -13.99 -24.06
N LEU A 286 4.11 -12.89 -23.33
CA LEU A 286 3.04 -12.12 -22.67
C LEU A 286 2.04 -11.57 -23.68
N THR A 287 2.52 -11.04 -24.82
CA THR A 287 1.70 -10.43 -25.86
C THR A 287 0.87 -11.46 -26.63
N ASN A 288 1.47 -12.59 -26.98
CA ASN A 288 0.86 -13.60 -27.85
C ASN A 288 -0.05 -14.58 -27.09
N ASN A 289 0.32 -14.93 -25.85
CA ASN A 289 -0.35 -16.00 -25.11
C ASN A 289 -1.19 -15.51 -23.93
N LEU A 290 -0.86 -14.35 -23.36
CA LEU A 290 -1.46 -13.87 -22.10
C LEU A 290 -2.25 -12.56 -22.26
N GLY A 291 -2.35 -12.01 -23.48
CA GLY A 291 -3.16 -10.82 -23.76
C GLY A 291 -2.58 -9.50 -23.26
N ALA A 292 -1.36 -9.47 -22.72
CA ALA A 292 -0.68 -8.24 -22.33
C ALA A 292 -0.14 -7.52 -23.58
N LYS A 293 -1.04 -6.89 -24.35
CA LYS A 293 -0.72 -6.27 -25.65
C LYS A 293 0.21 -5.05 -25.55
N ILE A 294 0.17 -4.37 -24.42
CA ILE A 294 1.03 -3.24 -24.08
C ILE A 294 1.57 -3.40 -22.66
N TYR A 295 2.65 -2.71 -22.33
CA TYR A 295 3.27 -2.78 -21.00
C TYR A 295 2.28 -2.42 -19.87
N ASP A 296 1.38 -1.45 -20.07
CA ASP A 296 0.39 -1.07 -19.06
C ASP A 296 -0.64 -2.18 -18.74
N PHE A 297 -0.74 -3.22 -19.58
CA PHE A 297 -1.57 -4.41 -19.32
C PHE A 297 -0.85 -5.45 -18.48
N VAL A 298 0.48 -5.38 -18.35
CA VAL A 298 1.22 -6.33 -17.53
C VAL A 298 0.82 -6.13 -16.07
N PRO A 299 0.32 -7.16 -15.36
CA PRO A 299 -0.14 -7.03 -13.98
C PRO A 299 0.96 -6.55 -13.02
N TYR A 300 2.18 -7.05 -13.21
CA TYR A 300 3.36 -6.60 -12.47
C TYR A 300 4.62 -6.56 -13.35
N PRO A 301 5.48 -5.53 -13.20
CA PRO A 301 6.75 -5.46 -13.93
C PRO A 301 7.65 -6.68 -13.69
N SER A 302 7.60 -7.22 -12.47
CA SER A 302 8.29 -8.46 -12.05
C SER A 302 8.03 -9.66 -12.96
N MET A 303 6.87 -9.72 -13.60
CA MET A 303 6.54 -10.84 -14.47
C MET A 303 7.44 -10.90 -15.69
N ILE A 304 7.84 -9.74 -16.23
CA ILE A 304 8.79 -9.67 -17.35
C ILE A 304 10.17 -10.16 -16.88
N SER A 305 10.64 -9.68 -15.72
CA SER A 305 11.97 -10.06 -15.20
C SER A 305 12.09 -11.56 -14.90
N LEU A 306 11.04 -12.14 -14.32
CA LEU A 306 10.99 -13.56 -13.98
C LEU A 306 10.87 -14.47 -15.21
N LEU A 307 10.05 -14.09 -16.18
CA LEU A 307 10.00 -14.80 -17.46
C LEU A 307 11.32 -14.68 -18.21
N ALA A 308 11.97 -13.51 -18.14
CA ALA A 308 13.28 -13.33 -18.78
C ALA A 308 14.31 -14.25 -18.13
N TYR A 309 14.30 -14.38 -16.80
CA TYR A 309 15.12 -15.38 -16.12
C TYR A 309 14.84 -16.82 -16.62
N LEU A 310 13.56 -17.20 -16.74
CA LEU A 310 13.18 -18.53 -17.20
C LEU A 310 13.69 -18.80 -18.63
N TYR A 311 13.48 -17.86 -19.56
CA TYR A 311 13.98 -17.95 -20.94
C TYR A 311 15.51 -17.94 -21.01
N TYR A 312 16.17 -17.18 -20.14
CA TYR A 312 17.63 -17.11 -20.07
C TYR A 312 18.24 -18.45 -19.67
N LYS A 313 17.63 -19.16 -18.70
CA LYS A 313 18.11 -20.46 -18.21
C LYS A 313 17.59 -21.65 -19.03
N ALA A 314 16.49 -21.49 -19.77
CA ALA A 314 15.90 -22.56 -20.56
C ALA A 314 16.83 -22.99 -21.71
N PRO A 315 17.05 -24.32 -21.91
CA PRO A 315 17.81 -24.82 -23.04
C PRO A 315 17.28 -24.30 -24.39
N GLY A 316 18.15 -23.71 -25.19
CA GLY A 316 17.77 -23.13 -26.49
C GLY A 316 16.78 -21.96 -26.40
N ARG A 317 16.58 -21.37 -25.22
CA ARG A 317 15.60 -20.28 -24.96
C ARG A 317 14.17 -20.64 -25.40
N SER A 318 13.80 -21.91 -25.27
CA SER A 318 12.45 -22.39 -25.57
C SER A 318 11.81 -22.99 -24.33
N LEU A 319 10.54 -22.65 -24.10
CA LEU A 319 9.76 -23.26 -23.04
C LEU A 319 9.17 -24.59 -23.53
N THR A 320 9.23 -25.61 -22.70
CA THR A 320 8.50 -26.86 -22.97
C THR A 320 7.00 -26.66 -22.80
N LYS A 321 6.19 -27.63 -23.24
CA LYS A 321 4.74 -27.61 -23.02
C LYS A 321 4.38 -27.49 -21.53
N GLN A 322 5.04 -28.28 -20.68
CA GLN A 322 4.84 -28.25 -19.23
C GLN A 322 5.19 -26.89 -18.63
N MET A 323 6.33 -26.31 -19.02
CA MET A 323 6.73 -24.97 -18.57
C MET A 323 5.71 -23.92 -19.01
N THR A 324 5.24 -24.00 -20.25
CA THR A 324 4.23 -23.09 -20.81
C THR A 324 2.93 -23.16 -20.02
N GLU A 325 2.39 -24.35 -19.78
CA GLU A 325 1.16 -24.55 -18.98
C GLU A 325 1.30 -23.98 -17.57
N LYS A 326 2.46 -24.19 -16.93
CA LYS A 326 2.74 -23.68 -15.58
C LYS A 326 2.96 -22.18 -15.54
N VAL A 327 3.54 -21.60 -16.57
CA VAL A 327 3.63 -20.14 -16.73
C VAL A 327 2.25 -19.52 -16.91
N HIS A 328 1.36 -20.14 -17.68
CA HIS A 328 -0.04 -19.70 -17.79
C HIS A 328 -0.74 -19.73 -16.43
N GLU A 329 -0.63 -20.84 -15.71
CA GLU A 329 -1.20 -21.01 -14.36
C GLU A 329 -0.64 -19.94 -13.39
N TRP A 330 0.69 -19.74 -13.40
CA TRP A 330 1.38 -18.75 -12.57
C TRP A 330 0.94 -17.33 -12.86
N PHE A 331 0.86 -16.92 -14.13
CA PHE A 331 0.48 -15.56 -14.51
C PHE A 331 -0.89 -15.18 -13.95
N TRP A 332 -1.90 -16.04 -14.16
CA TRP A 332 -3.25 -15.79 -13.66
C TRP A 332 -3.32 -15.83 -12.14
N LYS A 333 -2.73 -16.85 -11.51
CA LYS A 333 -2.74 -16.97 -10.05
C LYS A 333 -2.05 -15.78 -9.39
N ALA A 334 -0.85 -15.41 -9.85
CA ALA A 334 -0.08 -14.31 -9.29
C ALA A 334 -0.78 -12.96 -9.46
N SER A 335 -1.49 -12.76 -10.57
CA SER A 335 -2.28 -11.54 -10.81
C SER A 335 -3.49 -11.44 -9.90
N LEU A 336 -4.29 -12.51 -9.79
CA LEU A 336 -5.56 -12.50 -9.06
C LEU A 336 -5.37 -12.60 -7.55
N SER A 337 -4.27 -13.22 -7.09
CA SER A 337 -3.84 -13.23 -5.69
C SER A 337 -3.05 -11.98 -5.29
N GLU A 338 -2.77 -11.06 -6.23
CA GLU A 338 -1.94 -9.87 -6.02
C GLU A 338 -0.56 -10.18 -5.41
N ARG A 339 0.07 -11.27 -5.87
CA ARG A 339 1.28 -11.88 -5.26
C ARG A 339 2.44 -10.90 -5.06
N TYR A 340 2.62 -9.96 -5.98
CA TYR A 340 3.73 -8.99 -5.96
C TYR A 340 3.31 -7.58 -5.51
N ALA A 341 2.15 -7.44 -4.87
CA ALA A 341 1.70 -6.15 -4.32
C ALA A 341 2.60 -5.67 -3.17
N THR A 342 3.15 -6.59 -2.38
CA THR A 342 4.06 -6.31 -1.26
C THR A 342 5.32 -7.18 -1.36
N SER A 343 6.44 -6.68 -0.83
CA SER A 343 7.71 -7.43 -0.75
C SER A 343 8.13 -8.07 -2.08
N ARG A 344 8.04 -7.27 -3.16
CA ARG A 344 8.16 -7.71 -4.55
C ARG A 344 9.41 -8.55 -4.80
N GLU A 345 10.57 -8.05 -4.38
CA GLU A 345 11.87 -8.68 -4.60
C GLU A 345 11.95 -10.04 -3.89
N THR A 346 11.48 -10.12 -2.64
CA THR A 346 11.43 -11.37 -1.87
C THR A 346 10.53 -12.41 -2.55
N ARG A 347 9.36 -12.00 -3.06
CA ARG A 347 8.43 -12.90 -3.75
C ARG A 347 8.96 -13.35 -5.12
N MET A 348 9.70 -12.49 -5.81
CA MET A 348 10.40 -12.86 -7.05
C MET A 348 11.45 -13.92 -6.79
N GLU A 349 12.29 -13.76 -5.76
CA GLU A 349 13.29 -14.76 -5.39
C GLU A 349 12.65 -16.09 -4.96
N GLU A 350 11.53 -16.03 -4.23
CA GLU A 350 10.74 -17.20 -3.87
C GLU A 350 10.26 -17.94 -5.12
N ASP A 351 9.57 -17.28 -6.05
CA ASP A 351 9.07 -17.90 -7.28
C ASP A 351 10.18 -18.40 -8.19
N ARG A 352 11.28 -17.67 -8.30
CA ARG A 352 12.47 -18.15 -9.00
C ARG A 352 12.88 -19.52 -8.46
N ARG A 353 13.04 -19.64 -7.14
CA ARG A 353 13.55 -20.86 -6.48
C ARG A 353 12.54 -22.00 -6.44
N VAL A 354 11.29 -21.72 -6.06
CA VAL A 354 10.30 -22.77 -5.77
C VAL A 354 9.48 -23.17 -6.99
N LEU A 355 9.47 -22.33 -8.03
CA LEU A 355 8.72 -22.54 -9.27
C LEU A 355 9.68 -22.66 -10.46
N PHE A 356 10.40 -21.59 -10.84
CA PHE A 356 11.13 -21.60 -12.12
C PHE A 356 12.35 -22.51 -12.17
N ASP A 357 13.17 -22.57 -11.11
CA ASP A 357 14.30 -23.50 -11.03
C ASP A 357 13.80 -24.96 -11.15
N LYS A 358 12.75 -25.30 -10.40
CA LYS A 358 12.15 -26.64 -10.45
C LYS A 358 11.57 -26.98 -11.82
N LEU A 359 10.97 -26.01 -12.51
CA LEU A 359 10.49 -26.19 -13.88
C LEU A 359 11.62 -26.42 -14.87
N LEU A 360 12.76 -25.72 -14.70
CA LEU A 360 13.97 -25.93 -15.50
C LEU A 360 14.56 -27.33 -15.26
N ASP A 361 14.44 -27.85 -14.04
CA ASP A 361 14.83 -29.22 -13.68
C ASP A 361 13.82 -30.29 -14.15
N GLY A 362 12.73 -29.91 -14.81
CA GLY A 362 11.68 -30.83 -15.27
C GLY A 362 10.78 -31.38 -14.16
N THR A 363 10.80 -30.77 -12.97
CA THR A 363 9.97 -31.17 -11.83
C THR A 363 8.58 -30.57 -11.93
N ASP A 364 7.54 -31.36 -11.66
CA ASP A 364 6.19 -30.80 -11.56
C ASP A 364 6.01 -29.99 -10.27
N VAL A 365 5.29 -28.88 -10.39
CA VAL A 365 5.17 -27.86 -9.35
C VAL A 365 3.72 -27.48 -9.15
N LYS A 366 3.31 -27.44 -7.88
CA LYS A 366 1.99 -26.95 -7.47
C LYS A 366 2.07 -25.48 -7.11
N ILE A 367 1.34 -24.63 -7.82
CA ILE A 367 1.27 -23.20 -7.55
C ILE A 367 0.09 -22.95 -6.59
N SER A 368 0.40 -22.69 -5.33
CA SER A 368 -0.59 -22.43 -4.28
C SER A 368 -0.57 -20.96 -3.88
N TYR A 369 -1.26 -20.13 -4.65
CA TYR A 369 -1.48 -18.72 -4.28
C TYR A 369 -2.95 -18.54 -3.89
N PRO A 370 -3.25 -18.09 -2.67
CA PRO A 370 -4.63 -17.90 -2.24
C PRO A 370 -5.26 -16.73 -3.02
N ILE A 371 -6.31 -17.03 -3.79
CA ILE A 371 -7.04 -16.03 -4.58
C ILE A 371 -8.30 -15.64 -3.81
N SER A 372 -8.40 -14.36 -3.43
CA SER A 372 -9.59 -13.78 -2.82
C SER A 372 -10.36 -12.97 -3.86
N LEU A 373 -10.96 -13.63 -4.85
CA LEU A 373 -11.74 -12.98 -5.91
C LEU A 373 -13.20 -13.43 -5.82
N ASP A 374 -14.12 -12.48 -5.91
CA ASP A 374 -15.55 -12.72 -6.07
C ASP A 374 -16.18 -11.63 -6.94
N GLU A 375 -17.46 -11.81 -7.27
CA GLU A 375 -18.25 -10.87 -8.07
C GLU A 375 -18.28 -9.47 -7.44
N ASP A 376 -18.39 -9.38 -6.11
CA ASP A 376 -18.41 -8.11 -5.38
C ASP A 376 -17.09 -7.35 -5.50
N ARG A 377 -15.94 -8.05 -5.46
CA ARG A 377 -14.62 -7.46 -5.67
C ARG A 377 -14.48 -6.95 -7.09
N ILE A 378 -14.99 -7.66 -8.10
CA ILE A 378 -15.01 -7.19 -9.49
C ILE A 378 -15.84 -5.91 -9.62
N ILE A 379 -17.04 -5.87 -9.03
CA ILE A 379 -17.93 -4.70 -9.07
C ILE A 379 -17.31 -3.49 -8.38
N LYS A 380 -16.71 -3.68 -7.20
CA LYS A 380 -16.11 -2.59 -6.40
C LYS A 380 -14.77 -2.10 -6.96
N SER A 381 -14.09 -2.90 -7.75
CA SER A 381 -12.81 -2.55 -8.37
C SER A 381 -13.00 -1.45 -9.41
N ARG A 382 -12.13 -0.45 -9.38
CA ARG A 382 -12.20 0.72 -10.26
C ARG A 382 -11.19 0.64 -11.39
N ILE A 383 -11.63 0.98 -12.60
CA ILE A 383 -10.78 1.00 -13.80
C ILE A 383 -9.63 2.02 -13.70
N GLY A 384 -9.87 3.16 -13.05
CA GLY A 384 -8.89 4.24 -12.90
C GLY A 384 -7.75 3.93 -11.92
N THR A 385 -7.91 2.90 -11.07
CA THR A 385 -6.86 2.48 -10.13
C THR A 385 -5.97 1.45 -10.81
N LYS A 386 -4.67 1.74 -10.98
CA LYS A 386 -3.71 0.73 -11.46
C LYS A 386 -3.63 -0.43 -10.45
N SER A 387 -4.15 -1.59 -10.80
CA SER A 387 -4.12 -2.81 -9.97
C SER A 387 -3.89 -4.05 -10.83
N ALA A 388 -3.37 -5.12 -10.22
CA ALA A 388 -3.13 -6.37 -10.93
C ALA A 388 -4.42 -7.03 -11.41
N LEU A 389 -5.51 -6.95 -10.62
CA LEU A 389 -6.83 -7.44 -11.04
C LEU A 389 -7.34 -6.71 -12.29
N ARG A 390 -7.18 -5.39 -12.35
CA ARG A 390 -7.57 -4.60 -13.52
C ARG A 390 -6.79 -5.01 -14.76
N ASN A 391 -5.47 -5.15 -14.61
CA ASN A 391 -4.59 -5.53 -15.70
C ASN A 391 -4.83 -6.97 -16.17
N ALA A 392 -5.15 -7.88 -15.25
CA ALA A 392 -5.59 -9.24 -15.56
C ALA A 392 -6.91 -9.24 -16.36
N PHE A 393 -7.86 -8.38 -15.99
CA PHE A 393 -9.11 -8.20 -16.74
C PHE A 393 -8.87 -7.69 -18.16
N PHE A 394 -7.96 -6.72 -18.35
CA PHE A 394 -7.57 -6.27 -19.69
C PHE A 394 -6.92 -7.37 -20.53
N CYS A 395 -5.99 -8.12 -19.93
CA CYS A 395 -5.36 -9.27 -20.56
C CYS A 395 -6.40 -10.31 -21.01
N MET A 396 -7.33 -10.65 -20.12
CA MET A 396 -8.40 -11.62 -20.38
C MET A 396 -9.27 -11.16 -21.56
N LEU A 397 -9.75 -9.91 -21.53
CA LEU A 397 -10.57 -9.37 -22.62
C LEU A 397 -9.79 -9.31 -23.94
N ALA A 398 -8.50 -8.94 -23.91
CA ALA A 398 -7.66 -8.89 -25.10
C ALA A 398 -7.46 -10.28 -25.74
N MET A 399 -7.38 -11.35 -24.92
CA MET A 399 -7.33 -12.74 -25.40
C MET A 399 -8.64 -13.19 -26.06
N ARG A 400 -9.75 -12.53 -25.77
CA ARG A 400 -11.06 -12.81 -26.40
C ARG A 400 -11.30 -12.02 -27.69
N HIS A 401 -10.31 -11.26 -28.14
CA HIS A 401 -10.32 -10.49 -29.39
C HIS A 401 -11.57 -9.59 -29.53
N PRO A 402 -11.63 -8.48 -28.77
CA PRO A 402 -12.74 -7.54 -28.82
C PRO A 402 -13.01 -7.05 -30.26
N LYS A 403 -14.30 -6.92 -30.59
CA LYS A 403 -14.77 -6.51 -31.91
C LYS A 403 -15.62 -5.24 -31.83
N HIS A 404 -15.69 -4.54 -32.95
CA HIS A 404 -16.48 -3.33 -33.10
C HIS A 404 -17.99 -3.65 -33.04
N PHE A 405 -18.75 -3.02 -32.13
CA PHE A 405 -20.16 -3.40 -31.90
C PHE A 405 -21.07 -3.22 -33.12
N LYS A 406 -20.81 -2.22 -33.96
CA LYS A 406 -21.59 -1.93 -35.18
C LYS A 406 -21.16 -2.68 -36.45
N THR A 407 -19.88 -3.01 -36.60
CA THR A 407 -19.35 -3.55 -37.87
C THR A 407 -18.75 -4.94 -37.74
N ASN A 408 -18.63 -5.45 -36.50
CA ASN A 408 -17.94 -6.68 -36.16
C ASN A 408 -16.44 -6.72 -36.53
N ASN A 409 -15.87 -5.61 -37.03
CA ASN A 409 -14.47 -5.52 -37.39
C ASN A 409 -13.56 -5.65 -36.17
N THR A 410 -12.39 -6.26 -36.37
CA THR A 410 -11.32 -6.27 -35.38
C THR A 410 -10.61 -4.92 -35.36
N PHE A 411 -10.05 -4.55 -34.20
CA PHE A 411 -9.23 -3.35 -34.05
C PHE A 411 -7.97 -3.67 -33.26
N ALA A 412 -6.90 -2.92 -33.51
CA ALA A 412 -5.63 -3.10 -32.85
C ALA A 412 -5.73 -2.66 -31.38
N MET A 413 -5.29 -3.54 -30.47
CA MET A 413 -5.18 -3.27 -29.04
C MET A 413 -3.81 -2.66 -28.72
N ASP A 414 -3.51 -1.52 -29.32
CA ASP A 414 -2.22 -0.83 -29.21
C ASP A 414 -2.31 0.42 -28.31
N TYR A 415 -1.19 1.12 -28.11
CA TYR A 415 -1.14 2.36 -27.32
C TYR A 415 -2.10 3.46 -27.81
N SER A 416 -2.42 3.55 -29.10
CA SER A 416 -3.34 4.59 -29.59
C SER A 416 -4.75 4.42 -29.04
N LEU A 417 -5.17 3.15 -28.88
CA LEU A 417 -6.42 2.80 -28.22
C LEU A 417 -6.27 2.84 -26.68
N CYS A 418 -5.09 2.47 -26.19
CA CYS A 418 -4.89 2.03 -24.81
C CYS A 418 -4.17 3.00 -23.85
N SER A 419 -3.52 4.04 -24.35
CA SER A 419 -2.63 4.94 -23.58
C SER A 419 -3.27 5.57 -22.34
N ASP A 420 -4.58 5.82 -22.37
CA ASP A 420 -5.28 6.62 -21.37
C ASP A 420 -6.36 5.85 -20.61
N PHE A 421 -6.16 4.55 -20.31
CA PHE A 421 -7.14 3.77 -19.54
C PHE A 421 -7.36 4.21 -18.08
N ASN A 422 -6.62 5.23 -17.62
CA ASN A 422 -6.90 5.91 -16.34
C ASN A 422 -7.80 7.17 -16.53
N SER A 423 -8.16 7.54 -17.76
CA SER A 423 -8.96 8.72 -18.07
C SER A 423 -10.48 8.46 -17.94
N PRO A 424 -11.26 9.41 -17.39
CA PRO A 424 -12.73 9.32 -17.34
C PRO A 424 -13.43 9.23 -18.70
N GLU A 425 -12.72 9.51 -19.80
CA GLU A 425 -13.25 9.60 -21.16
C GLU A 425 -13.36 8.26 -21.91
N LYS A 426 -12.83 7.17 -21.33
CA LYS A 426 -12.95 5.83 -21.92
C LYS A 426 -14.36 5.28 -21.78
N HIS A 427 -14.73 4.38 -22.68
CA HIS A 427 -16.12 3.96 -22.79
C HIS A 427 -16.55 3.05 -21.64
N HIS A 428 -17.52 3.57 -20.90
CA HIS A 428 -18.28 2.81 -19.93
C HIS A 428 -19.57 2.39 -20.63
N ILE A 429 -19.93 1.11 -20.56
CA ILE A 429 -21.15 0.59 -21.20
C ILE A 429 -22.34 1.44 -20.79
N PHE A 430 -22.49 1.69 -19.50
CA PHE A 430 -23.36 2.73 -18.97
C PHE A 430 -22.56 4.03 -18.82
N PRO A 431 -22.81 5.07 -19.65
CA PRO A 431 -22.00 6.27 -19.60
C PRO A 431 -22.14 7.03 -18.26
N LYS A 432 -21.05 7.63 -17.79
CA LYS A 432 -21.00 8.39 -16.53
C LYS A 432 -22.11 9.44 -16.41
N HIS A 433 -22.40 10.17 -17.48
CA HIS A 433 -23.42 11.22 -17.46
C HIS A 433 -24.84 10.64 -17.31
N PHE A 434 -25.10 9.48 -17.91
CA PHE A 434 -26.36 8.74 -17.74
C PHE A 434 -26.54 8.30 -16.27
N LEU A 435 -25.51 7.68 -15.68
CA LEU A 435 -25.55 7.22 -14.29
C LEU A 435 -25.68 8.35 -13.28
N LYS A 436 -25.02 9.49 -13.51
CA LYS A 436 -25.15 10.69 -12.67
C LYS A 436 -26.58 11.23 -12.62
N LYS A 437 -27.28 11.27 -13.76
CA LYS A 437 -28.68 11.71 -13.82
C LYS A 437 -29.60 10.81 -12.97
N GLN A 438 -29.32 9.51 -12.96
CA GLN A 438 -30.08 8.54 -12.17
C GLN A 438 -29.57 8.37 -10.73
N LYS A 439 -28.57 9.15 -10.30
CA LYS A 439 -27.95 9.12 -8.96
C LYS A 439 -27.37 7.73 -8.59
N PHE A 440 -26.92 6.96 -9.58
CA PHE A 440 -26.20 5.71 -9.34
C PHE A 440 -24.70 5.95 -9.17
N GLY A 441 -24.08 5.25 -8.21
CA GLY A 441 -22.62 5.23 -8.01
C GLY A 441 -21.94 4.08 -8.76
N ASN A 442 -20.62 3.93 -8.58
CA ASN A 442 -19.79 2.90 -9.24
C ASN A 442 -19.71 3.04 -10.76
N GLU A 443 -19.74 4.25 -11.30
CA GLU A 443 -19.62 4.49 -12.73
C GLU A 443 -18.32 3.91 -13.32
N PHE A 444 -17.24 3.92 -12.53
CA PHE A 444 -15.90 3.44 -12.91
C PHE A 444 -15.65 1.96 -12.57
N SER A 445 -16.71 1.18 -12.32
CA SER A 445 -16.59 -0.24 -12.04
C SER A 445 -15.88 -0.96 -13.18
N LEU A 446 -15.00 -1.92 -12.84
CA LEU A 446 -14.34 -2.79 -13.81
C LEU A 446 -15.37 -3.48 -14.72
N ALA A 447 -16.49 -3.95 -14.15
CA ALA A 447 -17.57 -4.60 -14.87
C ALA A 447 -18.34 -3.65 -15.83
N ASN A 448 -18.22 -2.33 -15.67
CA ASN A 448 -18.84 -1.35 -16.57
C ASN A 448 -17.92 -0.94 -17.74
N PHE A 449 -16.71 -1.48 -17.84
CA PHE A 449 -15.76 -1.12 -18.88
C PHE A 449 -15.85 -2.02 -20.12
N CYS A 450 -15.57 -1.48 -21.31
CA CYS A 450 -15.34 -2.27 -22.52
C CYS A 450 -14.33 -1.58 -23.45
N PHE A 451 -13.71 -2.36 -24.32
CA PHE A 451 -12.86 -1.86 -25.39
C PHE A 451 -13.71 -1.51 -26.60
N ILE A 452 -13.65 -0.25 -27.04
CA ILE A 452 -14.18 0.20 -28.32
C ILE A 452 -13.27 1.26 -28.93
N PRO A 453 -13.24 1.41 -30.26
CA PRO A 453 -12.49 2.48 -30.92
C PRO A 453 -12.98 3.89 -30.55
N ALA A 454 -12.10 4.86 -30.75
CA ALA A 454 -12.39 6.26 -30.40
C ALA A 454 -13.55 6.85 -31.21
N GLU A 455 -13.76 6.42 -32.45
CA GLU A 455 -14.90 6.87 -33.25
C GLU A 455 -16.23 6.35 -32.67
N LEU A 456 -16.31 5.07 -32.28
CA LEU A 456 -17.52 4.48 -31.71
C LEU A 456 -17.84 5.09 -30.35
N ASN A 457 -16.80 5.38 -29.55
CA ASN A 457 -16.97 6.10 -28.28
C ASN A 457 -17.58 7.49 -28.48
N LYS A 458 -17.19 8.21 -29.55
CA LYS A 458 -17.76 9.50 -29.94
C LYS A 458 -19.16 9.38 -30.56
N GLU A 459 -19.53 8.23 -31.11
CA GLU A 459 -20.89 7.99 -31.61
C GLU A 459 -21.88 7.74 -30.45
N ILE A 460 -21.44 7.01 -29.42
CA ILE A 460 -22.26 6.65 -28.27
C ILE A 460 -22.44 7.82 -27.28
N LEU A 461 -21.36 8.57 -26.98
CA LEU A 461 -21.36 9.71 -26.05
C LEU A 461 -22.01 9.40 -24.68
N ASN A 462 -23.21 9.92 -24.46
CA ASN A 462 -23.98 9.84 -23.22
C ASN A 462 -25.33 9.13 -23.39
N LYS A 463 -25.53 8.43 -24.52
CA LYS A 463 -26.73 7.65 -24.82
C LYS A 463 -26.89 6.50 -23.83
N ALA A 464 -28.13 6.10 -23.56
CA ALA A 464 -28.36 4.94 -22.71
C ALA A 464 -27.97 3.64 -23.45
N PRO A 465 -27.49 2.62 -22.74
CA PRO A 465 -27.16 1.30 -23.31
C PRO A 465 -28.20 0.77 -24.28
N ASN A 466 -29.48 0.78 -23.88
CA ASN A 466 -30.55 0.29 -24.74
C ASN A 466 -30.65 1.03 -26.07
N ASP A 467 -30.43 2.35 -26.09
CA ASP A 467 -30.66 3.18 -27.27
C ASP A 467 -29.66 2.87 -28.39
N TYR A 468 -28.37 2.78 -28.03
CA TYR A 468 -27.33 2.49 -29.02
C TYR A 468 -27.23 1.00 -29.32
N PHE A 469 -27.42 0.12 -28.34
CA PHE A 469 -27.40 -1.33 -28.59
C PHE A 469 -28.58 -1.79 -29.46
N ALA A 470 -29.79 -1.25 -29.28
CA ALA A 470 -30.92 -1.56 -30.17
C ALA A 470 -30.69 -1.09 -31.61
N THR A 471 -29.86 -0.06 -31.81
CA THR A 471 -29.45 0.39 -33.14
C THR A 471 -28.44 -0.59 -33.74
N TYR A 472 -27.40 -0.95 -33.00
CA TYR A 472 -26.36 -1.87 -33.48
C TYR A 472 -26.86 -3.30 -33.68
N GLU A 473 -27.82 -3.77 -32.88
CA GLU A 473 -28.47 -5.08 -33.08
C GLU A 473 -29.15 -5.19 -34.46
N LYS A 474 -29.69 -4.08 -34.98
CA LYS A 474 -30.31 -4.03 -36.32
C LYS A 474 -29.29 -3.90 -37.45
N GLU A 475 -28.18 -3.19 -37.19
CA GLU A 475 -27.17 -2.87 -38.19
C GLU A 475 -26.10 -3.97 -38.34
N ASN A 476 -25.85 -4.74 -37.28
CA ASN A 476 -24.81 -5.77 -37.23
C ASN A 476 -25.42 -7.18 -37.07
N PRO A 477 -25.38 -8.03 -38.12
CA PRO A 477 -25.84 -9.42 -38.03
C PRO A 477 -25.11 -10.25 -36.96
N ASP A 478 -23.85 -9.92 -36.67
CA ASP A 478 -22.99 -10.59 -35.70
C ASP A 478 -22.92 -9.85 -34.36
N PHE A 479 -23.92 -9.02 -34.05
CA PHE A 479 -23.93 -8.15 -32.87
C PHE A 479 -23.70 -8.93 -31.56
N HIS A 480 -24.38 -10.06 -31.38
CA HIS A 480 -24.25 -10.86 -30.17
C HIS A 480 -22.85 -11.47 -30.01
N ASP A 481 -22.18 -11.82 -31.11
CA ASP A 481 -20.80 -12.30 -31.08
C ASP A 481 -19.83 -11.18 -30.68
N ALA A 482 -20.04 -9.97 -31.20
CA ALA A 482 -19.24 -8.80 -30.84
C ALA A 482 -19.37 -8.45 -29.34
N LEU A 483 -20.56 -8.59 -28.77
CA LEU A 483 -20.79 -8.43 -27.34
C LEU A 483 -20.20 -9.59 -26.51
N GLY A 484 -20.38 -10.84 -26.95
CA GLY A 484 -19.88 -12.03 -26.29
C GLY A 484 -18.35 -12.11 -26.22
N ALA A 485 -17.65 -11.52 -27.19
CA ALA A 485 -16.20 -11.34 -27.15
C ALA A 485 -15.75 -10.54 -25.90
N GLN A 486 -16.59 -9.63 -25.40
CA GLN A 486 -16.31 -8.78 -24.24
C GLN A 486 -17.12 -9.14 -22.98
N LEU A 487 -17.72 -10.33 -22.96
CA LEU A 487 -18.55 -10.83 -21.85
C LEU A 487 -19.73 -9.89 -21.56
N ILE A 488 -20.44 -9.49 -22.62
CA ILE A 488 -21.65 -8.66 -22.56
C ILE A 488 -22.78 -9.46 -23.19
N THR A 489 -23.96 -9.42 -22.58
CA THR A 489 -25.18 -10.03 -23.12
C THR A 489 -26.24 -8.95 -23.28
N TYR A 490 -26.93 -8.91 -24.43
CA TYR A 490 -28.04 -7.97 -24.65
C TYR A 490 -29.36 -8.52 -24.09
N ASP A 491 -29.45 -8.50 -22.76
CA ASP A 491 -30.56 -9.06 -21.98
C ASP A 491 -31.48 -7.97 -21.40
N ASP A 492 -32.41 -8.38 -20.53
CA ASP A 492 -33.34 -7.47 -19.86
C ASP A 492 -32.65 -6.39 -19.03
N ALA A 493 -31.44 -6.66 -18.50
CA ALA A 493 -30.70 -5.67 -17.74
C ALA A 493 -30.27 -4.49 -18.62
N ILE A 494 -29.81 -4.77 -19.84
CA ILE A 494 -29.46 -3.73 -20.81
C ILE A 494 -30.72 -3.11 -21.43
N LYS A 495 -31.72 -3.92 -21.83
CA LYS A 495 -32.96 -3.46 -22.47
C LYS A 495 -33.77 -2.52 -21.59
N THR A 496 -33.75 -2.74 -20.27
CA THR A 496 -34.41 -1.87 -19.29
C THR A 496 -33.48 -0.80 -18.68
N ASN A 497 -32.22 -0.74 -19.12
CA ASN A 497 -31.17 0.10 -18.53
C ASN A 497 -31.01 -0.11 -17.00
N ASN A 498 -31.22 -1.32 -16.49
CA ASN A 498 -31.04 -1.69 -15.09
C ASN A 498 -29.54 -1.91 -14.78
N TYR A 499 -28.87 -0.82 -14.37
CA TYR A 499 -27.43 -0.83 -14.12
C TYR A 499 -26.99 -1.83 -13.04
N LYS A 500 -27.77 -1.98 -11.97
CA LYS A 500 -27.40 -2.87 -10.86
C LYS A 500 -27.42 -4.34 -11.29
N LEU A 501 -28.48 -4.75 -12.00
CA LEU A 501 -28.59 -6.10 -12.53
C LEU A 501 -27.48 -6.38 -13.55
N PHE A 502 -27.21 -5.42 -14.45
CA PHE A 502 -26.13 -5.52 -15.43
C PHE A 502 -24.77 -5.75 -14.77
N LEU A 503 -24.43 -5.00 -13.72
CA LEU A 503 -23.16 -5.18 -13.01
C LEU A 503 -23.03 -6.57 -12.39
N GLN A 504 -24.11 -7.12 -11.85
CA GLN A 504 -24.12 -8.46 -11.24
C GLN A 504 -23.90 -9.55 -12.29
N GLU A 505 -24.69 -9.56 -13.35
CA GLU A 505 -24.57 -10.56 -14.42
C GLU A 505 -23.21 -10.48 -15.13
N ARG A 506 -22.71 -9.26 -15.36
CA ARG A 506 -21.40 -9.08 -15.98
C ARG A 506 -20.25 -9.49 -15.07
N ALA A 507 -20.32 -9.17 -13.77
CA ALA A 507 -19.30 -9.60 -12.82
C ALA A 507 -19.24 -11.13 -12.71
N LYS A 508 -20.39 -11.81 -12.75
CA LYS A 508 -20.49 -13.26 -12.80
C LYS A 508 -19.85 -13.85 -14.07
N ALA A 509 -20.14 -13.29 -15.25
CA ALA A 509 -19.52 -13.74 -16.50
C ALA A 509 -18.00 -13.54 -16.50
N VAL A 510 -17.51 -12.41 -15.97
CA VAL A 510 -16.08 -12.13 -15.79
C VAL A 510 -15.44 -13.11 -14.81
N PHE A 511 -16.11 -13.39 -13.70
CA PHE A 511 -15.64 -14.36 -12.72
C PHE A 511 -15.48 -15.75 -13.34
N GLN A 512 -16.50 -16.24 -14.05
CA GLN A 512 -16.48 -17.53 -14.74
C GLN A 512 -15.36 -17.62 -15.78
N GLU A 513 -15.06 -16.54 -16.51
CA GLU A 513 -13.95 -16.54 -17.46
C GLU A 513 -12.59 -16.62 -16.75
N PHE A 514 -12.42 -15.95 -15.61
CA PHE A 514 -11.23 -16.15 -14.77
C PHE A 514 -11.13 -17.58 -14.23
N GLU A 515 -12.24 -18.22 -13.84
CA GLU A 515 -12.25 -19.64 -13.44
C GLU A 515 -11.75 -20.53 -14.59
N ARG A 516 -12.22 -20.27 -15.81
CA ARG A 516 -11.80 -21.01 -17.01
C ARG A 516 -10.31 -20.86 -17.28
N LEU A 517 -9.77 -19.63 -17.19
CA LEU A 517 -8.35 -19.34 -17.42
C LEU A 517 -7.42 -19.97 -16.38
N LEU A 518 -7.91 -20.19 -15.16
CA LEU A 518 -7.17 -20.90 -14.11
C LEU A 518 -7.15 -22.43 -14.31
N GLY A 519 -7.88 -22.96 -15.30
CA GLY A 519 -7.71 -24.34 -15.78
C GLY A 519 -8.22 -25.42 -14.82
N SER A 520 -9.18 -25.14 -13.93
CA SER A 520 -9.74 -26.19 -13.06
C SER A 520 -11.06 -25.83 -12.41
N LYS A 521 -11.89 -26.88 -12.19
CA LYS A 521 -13.04 -26.97 -11.25
C LYS A 521 -12.68 -26.63 -9.78
N ILE A 522 -11.52 -26.04 -9.53
CA ILE A 522 -11.01 -25.64 -8.21
C ILE A 522 -11.73 -24.39 -7.70
N LEU A 523 -12.30 -23.55 -8.59
CA LEU A 523 -13.20 -22.47 -8.17
C LEU A 523 -14.66 -22.90 -7.99
N GLN A 524 -15.08 -24.07 -8.51
CA GLN A 524 -16.43 -24.61 -8.24
C GLN A 524 -16.60 -25.14 -6.81
N VAL A 525 -15.54 -25.63 -6.18
CA VAL A 525 -15.58 -26.03 -4.75
C VAL A 525 -15.34 -24.83 -3.82
N ALA A 526 -14.70 -23.77 -4.34
CA ALA A 526 -14.61 -22.45 -3.71
C ALA A 526 -15.73 -21.48 -4.17
N GLY A 527 -16.81 -22.02 -4.76
CA GLY A 527 -17.89 -21.29 -5.44
C GLY A 527 -18.83 -20.51 -4.50
N THR A 528 -18.55 -20.53 -3.21
CA THR A 528 -18.91 -19.46 -2.30
C THR A 528 -17.63 -19.10 -1.59
N ASN A 529 -17.11 -17.90 -1.88
CA ASN A 529 -15.98 -17.22 -1.23
C ASN A 529 -15.70 -17.90 0.13
N ALA A 530 -14.63 -18.70 0.27
CA ALA A 530 -14.45 -19.59 1.42
C ALA A 530 -14.59 -18.81 2.75
N ASN A 531 -14.15 -17.55 2.77
CA ASN A 531 -14.42 -16.64 3.88
C ASN A 531 -15.92 -16.40 4.14
N LYS A 532 -16.71 -16.13 3.10
CA LYS A 532 -18.16 -15.98 3.18
C LYS A 532 -18.86 -17.27 3.59
N ALA A 533 -18.45 -18.43 3.07
CA ALA A 533 -19.00 -19.72 3.49
C ALA A 533 -18.67 -20.02 4.96
N LEU A 534 -17.43 -19.75 5.38
CA LEU A 534 -17.02 -19.84 6.78
C LEU A 534 -17.83 -18.87 7.66
N ASP A 535 -17.97 -17.61 7.24
CA ASP A 535 -18.73 -16.59 7.96
C ASP A 535 -20.23 -16.92 8.05
N GLU A 536 -20.80 -17.49 6.98
CA GLU A 536 -22.18 -17.96 6.93
C GLU A 536 -22.40 -19.13 7.90
N ILE A 537 -21.51 -20.13 7.90
CA ILE A 537 -21.58 -21.24 8.84
C ILE A 537 -21.38 -20.76 10.29
N GLU A 538 -20.45 -19.85 10.55
CA GLU A 538 -20.27 -19.23 11.88
C GLU A 538 -21.55 -18.52 12.34
N LEU A 539 -22.20 -17.75 11.46
CA LEU A 539 -23.47 -17.09 11.75
C LEU A 539 -24.59 -18.09 12.06
N LEU A 540 -24.77 -19.10 11.21
CA LEU A 540 -25.80 -20.12 11.37
C LEU A 540 -25.60 -20.95 12.64
N LEU A 541 -24.35 -21.27 13.00
CA LEU A 541 -24.01 -21.95 14.25
C LEU A 541 -24.40 -21.10 15.47
N ARG A 542 -24.07 -19.80 15.47
CA ARG A 542 -24.47 -18.88 16.55
C ARG A 542 -25.99 -18.81 16.69
N THR A 543 -26.70 -18.66 15.58
CA THR A 543 -28.17 -18.60 15.56
C THR A 543 -28.80 -19.91 16.05
N LEU A 544 -28.25 -21.06 15.65
CA LEU A 544 -28.71 -22.37 16.14
C LEU A 544 -28.54 -22.48 17.65
N ILE A 545 -27.36 -22.13 18.17
CA ILE A 545 -27.05 -22.24 19.60
C ILE A 545 -27.96 -21.32 20.41
N ASP A 546 -28.10 -20.06 20.02
CA ASP A 546 -28.97 -19.09 20.70
C ASP A 546 -30.43 -19.57 20.72
N LYS A 547 -30.99 -19.95 19.56
CA LYS A 547 -32.38 -20.42 19.47
C LYS A 547 -32.63 -21.66 20.32
N THR A 548 -31.73 -22.64 20.25
CA THR A 548 -31.88 -23.92 20.98
C THR A 548 -31.82 -23.68 22.49
N LEU A 549 -30.85 -22.87 22.96
CA LEU A 549 -30.71 -22.59 24.38
C LEU A 549 -31.81 -21.66 24.92
N VAL A 550 -32.28 -20.69 24.14
CA VAL A 550 -33.45 -19.87 24.53
C VAL A 550 -34.71 -20.73 24.66
N ALA A 551 -34.94 -21.66 23.73
CA ALA A 551 -36.10 -22.54 23.74
C ALA A 551 -36.08 -23.54 24.90
N SER A 552 -34.91 -24.08 25.25
CA SER A 552 -34.78 -25.13 26.28
C SER A 552 -34.45 -24.62 27.67
N ALA A 553 -33.67 -23.55 27.80
CA ALA A 553 -33.18 -23.01 29.08
C ALA A 553 -33.66 -21.58 29.39
N GLY A 554 -34.44 -20.96 28.49
CA GLY A 554 -35.04 -19.64 28.68
C GLY A 554 -34.15 -18.47 28.23
N LYS A 555 -34.71 -17.24 28.28
CA LYS A 555 -34.04 -16.02 27.77
C LYS A 555 -32.76 -15.64 28.52
N ASP A 556 -32.55 -16.17 29.71
CA ASP A 556 -31.34 -15.96 30.52
C ASP A 556 -30.46 -17.23 30.59
N TYR A 557 -30.38 -18.00 29.50
CA TYR A 557 -29.53 -19.19 29.45
C TYR A 557 -28.05 -18.88 29.71
N TRP A 558 -27.64 -17.61 29.53
CA TRP A 558 -26.27 -17.17 29.76
C TRP A 558 -25.84 -17.35 31.22
N SER A 559 -26.73 -17.14 32.20
CA SER A 559 -26.43 -17.30 33.63
C SER A 559 -26.43 -18.78 34.06
N THR A 560 -27.26 -19.61 33.44
CA THR A 560 -27.54 -20.99 33.90
C THR A 560 -26.76 -22.08 33.16
N THR A 561 -26.51 -21.89 31.86
CA THR A 561 -26.19 -23.00 30.94
C THR A 561 -24.80 -22.87 30.31
N ILE A 562 -24.20 -21.67 30.37
CA ILE A 562 -22.86 -21.41 29.85
C ILE A 562 -21.80 -21.76 30.92
N PRO A 563 -20.76 -22.52 30.57
CA PRO A 563 -19.65 -22.88 31.47
C PRO A 563 -18.88 -21.66 32.02
N SER A 564 -18.34 -21.77 33.24
CA SER A 564 -17.62 -20.67 33.90
C SER A 564 -16.36 -20.23 33.14
N ASP A 565 -15.63 -21.17 32.56
CA ASP A 565 -14.44 -20.93 31.74
C ASP A 565 -14.74 -20.10 30.48
N ILE A 566 -15.88 -20.38 29.84
CA ILE A 566 -16.32 -19.61 28.66
C ILE A 566 -16.89 -18.25 29.11
N LYS A 567 -17.63 -18.19 30.22
CA LYS A 567 -18.17 -16.94 30.77
C LYS A 567 -17.07 -15.92 31.05
N GLU A 568 -16.02 -16.31 31.77
CA GLU A 568 -14.89 -15.42 32.11
C GLU A 568 -14.18 -14.91 30.85
N LYS A 569 -13.87 -15.82 29.91
CA LYS A 569 -13.23 -15.49 28.63
C LYS A 569 -14.06 -14.49 27.80
N ILE A 570 -15.38 -14.64 27.77
CA ILE A 570 -16.26 -13.73 27.04
C ILE A 570 -16.46 -12.42 27.81
N GLN A 571 -16.46 -12.44 29.14
CA GLN A 571 -16.51 -11.23 29.95
C GLN A 571 -15.32 -10.30 29.68
N ASP A 572 -14.12 -10.84 29.53
CA ASP A 572 -12.94 -10.06 29.16
C ASP A 572 -13.06 -9.46 27.76
N LYS A 573 -13.51 -10.25 26.78
CA LYS A 573 -13.68 -9.78 25.39
C LYS A 573 -14.79 -8.74 25.25
N VAL A 574 -15.90 -8.91 25.97
CA VAL A 574 -17.00 -7.93 25.98
C VAL A 574 -16.53 -6.67 26.70
N SER A 575 -15.78 -6.77 27.79
CA SER A 575 -15.19 -5.59 28.46
C SER A 575 -14.22 -4.83 27.54
N GLU A 576 -13.40 -5.53 26.77
CA GLU A 576 -12.53 -4.90 25.76
C GLU A 576 -13.34 -4.28 24.61
N PHE A 577 -14.41 -4.95 24.17
CA PHE A 577 -15.33 -4.43 23.16
C PHE A 577 -16.05 -3.17 23.63
N LEU A 578 -16.54 -3.13 24.88
CA LEU A 578 -17.16 -1.96 25.50
C LEU A 578 -16.15 -0.82 25.70
N ARG A 579 -14.89 -1.14 26.03
CA ARG A 579 -13.79 -0.15 26.07
C ARG A 579 -13.53 0.49 24.70
N LYS A 580 -13.66 -0.28 23.61
CA LYS A 580 -13.54 0.20 22.22
C LYS A 580 -14.82 0.84 21.69
N ASN A 581 -15.97 0.62 22.34
CA ASN A 581 -17.28 1.13 21.95
C ASN A 581 -17.95 1.84 23.15
N PRO A 582 -17.45 3.03 23.55
CA PRO A 582 -17.86 3.74 24.78
C PRO A 582 -19.32 4.25 24.80
N GLY A 583 -20.12 3.91 23.78
CA GLY A 583 -21.55 4.20 23.71
C GLY A 583 -22.46 2.97 23.87
N LYS A 584 -21.91 1.81 24.22
CA LYS A 584 -22.65 0.60 24.62
C LYS A 584 -22.31 0.29 26.08
N THR A 585 -23.29 -0.18 26.83
CA THR A 585 -23.14 -0.69 28.19
C THR A 585 -23.33 -2.21 28.21
N TRP A 586 -23.04 -2.85 29.34
CA TRP A 586 -23.29 -4.29 29.51
C TRP A 586 -24.76 -4.69 29.27
N LEU A 587 -25.69 -3.74 29.47
CA LEU A 587 -27.13 -3.92 29.25
C LEU A 587 -27.51 -3.90 27.77
N ASP A 588 -26.64 -3.39 26.89
CA ASP A 588 -26.88 -3.30 25.45
C ASP A 588 -26.35 -4.51 24.67
N VAL A 589 -25.63 -5.42 25.34
CA VAL A 589 -25.05 -6.62 24.73
C VAL A 589 -26.04 -7.77 24.87
N THR A 590 -26.63 -8.18 23.74
CA THR A 590 -27.58 -9.31 23.75
C THR A 590 -26.88 -10.66 23.96
N THR A 591 -27.63 -11.71 24.32
CA THR A 591 -27.10 -13.09 24.38
C THR A 591 -26.56 -13.55 23.02
N ALA A 592 -27.24 -13.18 21.93
CA ALA A 592 -26.81 -13.45 20.57
C ALA A 592 -25.52 -12.69 20.19
N GLU A 593 -25.39 -11.42 20.59
CA GLU A 593 -24.13 -10.68 20.43
C GLU A 593 -23.01 -11.28 21.30
N SER A 594 -23.33 -11.81 22.48
CA SER A 594 -22.35 -12.47 23.36
C SER A 594 -21.73 -13.71 22.70
N LEU A 595 -22.53 -14.48 21.95
CA LEU A 595 -22.03 -15.62 21.15
C LEU A 595 -21.08 -15.20 20.02
N SER A 596 -21.12 -13.95 19.56
CA SER A 596 -20.20 -13.47 18.51
C SER A 596 -18.75 -13.34 18.99
N PHE A 597 -18.53 -13.29 20.30
CA PHE A 597 -17.19 -13.23 20.90
C PHE A 597 -16.56 -14.61 21.17
N CYS A 598 -17.35 -15.68 21.04
CA CYS A 598 -16.90 -17.06 21.14
C CYS A 598 -16.04 -17.46 19.92
N ASP A 599 -15.05 -18.31 20.14
CA ASP A 599 -14.34 -18.97 19.04
C ASP A 599 -15.04 -20.29 18.61
N ILE A 600 -14.53 -20.90 17.54
CA ILE A 600 -15.09 -22.12 16.97
C ILE A 600 -15.15 -23.27 17.98
N MET A 601 -14.14 -23.38 18.86
CA MET A 601 -14.10 -24.46 19.84
C MET A 601 -15.01 -24.17 21.03
N ASP A 602 -15.21 -22.89 21.37
CA ASP A 602 -16.21 -22.48 22.36
C ASP A 602 -17.62 -22.98 21.94
N TYR A 603 -17.99 -22.87 20.65
CA TYR A 603 -19.25 -23.43 20.14
C TYR A 603 -19.35 -24.95 20.31
N SER A 604 -18.28 -25.68 19.96
CA SER A 604 -18.21 -27.13 20.16
C SER A 604 -18.42 -27.50 21.63
N ASN A 605 -17.71 -26.81 22.54
CA ASN A 605 -17.80 -27.06 23.97
C ASN A 605 -19.19 -26.76 24.53
N LEU A 606 -19.84 -25.70 24.04
CA LEU A 606 -21.22 -25.36 24.42
C LEU A 606 -22.22 -26.44 24.02
N ILE A 607 -22.10 -26.95 22.79
CA ILE A 607 -22.96 -28.02 22.27
C ILE A 607 -22.74 -29.32 23.06
N LEU A 608 -21.48 -29.69 23.33
CA LEU A 608 -21.13 -30.94 24.00
C LEU A 608 -21.51 -30.94 25.49
N LYS A 609 -21.31 -29.84 26.21
CA LYS A 609 -21.71 -29.71 27.62
C LYS A 609 -23.24 -29.65 27.79
N ASN A 610 -23.95 -29.18 26.77
CA ASN A 610 -25.42 -29.10 26.75
C ASN A 610 -26.06 -30.14 25.82
N TRP A 611 -25.43 -31.31 25.69
CA TRP A 611 -25.75 -32.31 24.67
C TRP A 611 -27.23 -32.69 24.62
N GLN A 612 -27.89 -32.77 25.77
CA GLN A 612 -29.31 -33.13 25.88
C GLN A 612 -30.25 -32.25 25.02
N TYR A 613 -29.85 -31.01 24.70
CA TYR A 613 -30.63 -30.10 23.84
C TYR A 613 -30.23 -30.19 22.36
N PHE A 614 -29.06 -30.75 22.05
CA PHE A 614 -28.46 -30.76 20.72
C PHE A 614 -28.39 -32.15 20.08
N GLU A 615 -28.69 -33.20 20.83
CA GLU A 615 -28.59 -34.60 20.39
C GLU A 615 -29.44 -34.89 19.14
N SER A 616 -30.67 -34.37 19.09
CA SER A 616 -31.57 -34.54 17.95
C SER A 616 -31.06 -33.88 16.66
N ILE A 617 -30.19 -32.87 16.78
CA ILE A 617 -29.64 -32.09 15.66
C ILE A 617 -28.34 -32.72 15.16
N PHE A 618 -27.39 -33.00 16.06
CA PHE A 618 -26.04 -33.41 15.69
C PHE A 618 -25.80 -34.92 15.73
N ARG A 619 -26.66 -35.69 16.41
CA ARG A 619 -26.70 -37.17 16.49
C ARG A 619 -25.50 -37.85 17.18
N SER A 620 -24.27 -37.36 17.01
CA SER A 620 -23.05 -37.99 17.55
C SER A 620 -22.07 -36.95 18.10
N LYS A 621 -21.66 -37.13 19.36
CA LYS A 621 -20.63 -36.29 20.00
C LYS A 621 -19.28 -36.38 19.29
N PHE A 622 -18.91 -37.58 18.84
CA PHE A 622 -17.64 -37.82 18.15
C PHE A 622 -17.56 -37.10 16.80
N GLU A 623 -18.64 -37.12 16.00
CA GLU A 623 -18.66 -36.39 14.73
C GLU A 623 -18.66 -34.88 14.97
N VAL A 624 -19.34 -34.37 16.00
CA VAL A 624 -19.27 -32.95 16.38
C VAL A 624 -17.83 -32.54 16.64
N GLU A 625 -17.13 -33.19 17.57
CA GLU A 625 -15.73 -32.84 17.90
C GLU A 625 -14.83 -32.88 16.67
N LYS A 626 -14.90 -33.95 15.88
CA LYS A 626 -14.11 -34.12 14.66
C LYS A 626 -14.35 -33.00 13.64
N ARG A 627 -15.61 -32.64 13.39
CA ARG A 627 -15.99 -31.65 12.37
C ARG A 627 -15.68 -30.22 12.82
N PHE A 628 -15.81 -29.92 14.11
CA PHE A 628 -15.42 -28.62 14.67
C PHE A 628 -13.89 -28.41 14.63
N ILE A 629 -13.08 -29.45 14.88
CA ILE A 629 -11.62 -29.38 14.75
C ILE A 629 -11.22 -29.10 13.30
N ALA A 630 -11.75 -29.89 12.35
CA ALA A 630 -11.48 -29.71 10.93
C ALA A 630 -11.91 -28.33 10.42
N PHE A 631 -13.08 -27.83 10.87
CA PHE A 631 -13.56 -26.50 10.54
C PHE A 631 -12.69 -25.39 11.14
N LYS A 632 -12.25 -25.52 12.39
CA LYS A 632 -11.34 -24.55 13.04
C LYS A 632 -10.01 -24.44 12.29
N ASP A 633 -9.39 -25.58 11.97
CA ASP A 633 -8.09 -25.61 11.33
C ASP A 633 -8.16 -25.04 9.90
N PHE A 634 -9.18 -25.44 9.14
CA PHE A 634 -9.43 -24.89 7.80
C PHE A 634 -9.74 -23.38 7.85
N ARG A 635 -10.64 -22.95 8.75
CA ARG A 635 -11.00 -21.54 8.94
C ARG A 635 -9.80 -20.69 9.31
N ASN A 636 -8.95 -21.16 10.22
CA ASN A 636 -7.76 -20.43 10.63
C ASN A 636 -6.74 -20.33 9.50
N ALA A 637 -6.58 -21.38 8.69
CA ALA A 637 -5.71 -21.32 7.53
C ALA A 637 -6.23 -20.32 6.48
N VAL A 638 -7.54 -20.31 6.22
CA VAL A 638 -8.18 -19.36 5.29
C VAL A 638 -8.15 -17.91 5.81
N LYS A 639 -8.55 -17.65 7.06
CA LYS A 639 -8.64 -16.30 7.64
C LYS A 639 -7.28 -15.65 7.92
N HIS A 640 -6.25 -16.45 8.17
CA HIS A 640 -4.88 -15.97 8.40
C HIS A 640 -3.95 -16.17 7.20
N ASN A 641 -4.50 -16.52 6.04
CA ASN A 641 -3.77 -16.67 4.77
C ASN A 641 -2.54 -17.59 4.88
N ARG A 642 -2.69 -18.71 5.59
CA ARG A 642 -1.65 -19.73 5.77
C ARG A 642 -1.70 -20.75 4.64
N ASP A 643 -0.61 -21.49 4.44
CA ASP A 643 -0.60 -22.60 3.48
C ASP A 643 -1.61 -23.67 3.87
N ILE A 644 -2.45 -24.05 2.89
CA ILE A 644 -3.46 -25.11 3.04
C ILE A 644 -2.98 -26.30 2.23
N ASP A 645 -2.59 -27.37 2.92
CA ASP A 645 -2.28 -28.63 2.26
C ASP A 645 -3.56 -29.36 1.80
N THR A 646 -3.37 -30.38 0.97
CA THR A 646 -4.47 -31.13 0.35
C THR A 646 -5.33 -31.92 1.35
N VAL A 647 -4.77 -32.28 2.51
CA VAL A 647 -5.49 -33.02 3.56
C VAL A 647 -6.38 -32.03 4.33
N LEU A 648 -5.79 -30.92 4.78
CA LEU A 648 -6.50 -29.84 5.46
C LEU A 648 -7.64 -29.26 4.61
N GLN A 649 -7.43 -29.12 3.31
CA GLN A 649 -8.47 -28.68 2.38
C GLN A 649 -9.65 -29.66 2.36
N ARG A 650 -9.39 -30.96 2.21
CA ARG A 650 -10.43 -31.98 2.13
C ARG A 650 -11.19 -32.15 3.43
N ASP A 651 -10.50 -32.07 4.56
CA ASP A 651 -11.11 -32.12 5.88
C ASP A 651 -11.99 -30.89 6.12
N GLY A 652 -11.54 -29.71 5.69
CA GLY A 652 -12.31 -28.46 5.74
C GLY A 652 -13.57 -28.49 4.87
N GLU A 653 -13.46 -28.95 3.63
CA GLU A 653 -14.59 -29.12 2.70
C GLU A 653 -15.61 -30.11 3.25
N ALA A 654 -15.15 -31.24 3.80
CA ALA A 654 -16.03 -32.24 4.41
C ALA A 654 -16.72 -31.71 5.68
N ALA A 655 -16.07 -30.84 6.45
CA ALA A 655 -16.67 -30.16 7.59
C ALA A 655 -17.74 -29.15 7.15
N LEU A 656 -17.45 -28.33 6.15
CA LEU A 656 -18.38 -27.33 5.59
C LEU A 656 -19.66 -27.98 5.04
N GLU A 657 -19.53 -29.06 4.28
CA GLU A 657 -20.66 -29.82 3.75
C GLU A 657 -21.52 -30.39 4.87
N TRP A 658 -20.88 -30.98 5.89
CA TRP A 658 -21.57 -31.53 7.04
C TRP A 658 -22.35 -30.46 7.82
N PHE A 659 -21.73 -29.32 8.11
CA PHE A 659 -22.42 -28.20 8.76
C PHE A 659 -23.56 -27.64 7.90
N SER A 660 -23.38 -27.57 6.57
CA SER A 660 -24.43 -27.12 5.65
C SER A 660 -25.66 -28.03 5.68
N GLN A 661 -25.46 -29.35 5.84
CA GLN A 661 -26.56 -30.31 5.98
C GLN A 661 -27.26 -30.19 7.33
N VAL A 662 -26.49 -30.08 8.43
CA VAL A 662 -27.03 -29.96 9.79
C VAL A 662 -27.78 -28.63 9.98
N LEU A 663 -27.29 -27.54 9.40
CA LEU A 663 -27.82 -26.19 9.57
C LEU A 663 -28.89 -25.82 8.53
N LYS A 664 -29.29 -26.75 7.67
CA LYS A 664 -30.22 -26.51 6.55
C LYS A 664 -31.57 -25.93 6.99
N SER A 665 -32.12 -26.38 8.12
CA SER A 665 -33.37 -25.85 8.67
C SER A 665 -33.25 -24.40 9.13
N ILE A 666 -32.17 -24.09 9.84
CA ILE A 666 -31.87 -22.72 10.32
C ILE A 666 -31.57 -21.79 9.14
N LYS A 667 -30.85 -22.26 8.12
CA LYS A 667 -30.57 -21.48 6.91
C LYS A 667 -31.85 -21.07 6.19
N LYS A 668 -32.86 -21.95 6.13
CA LYS A 668 -34.16 -21.63 5.54
C LYS A 668 -34.87 -20.52 6.33
N GLU A 669 -34.90 -20.62 7.65
CA GLU A 669 -35.50 -19.59 8.52
C GLU A 669 -34.77 -18.24 8.47
N VAL A 670 -33.43 -18.24 8.43
CA VAL A 670 -32.62 -17.01 8.34
C VAL A 670 -32.79 -16.31 6.99
N VAL A 671 -33.01 -17.07 5.92
CA VAL A 671 -33.31 -16.52 4.58
C VAL A 671 -34.72 -15.92 4.53
N ASP A 672 -35.70 -16.57 5.16
CA ASP A 672 -37.07 -16.07 5.28
C ASP A 672 -37.14 -14.79 6.16
N ASP A 673 -36.31 -14.69 7.22
CA ASP A 673 -36.13 -13.48 8.02
C ASP A 673 -35.31 -12.38 7.31
N ALA A 674 -34.46 -12.74 6.33
CA ALA A 674 -33.67 -11.77 5.57
C ALA A 674 -34.47 -11.09 4.44
N ASP A 675 -35.46 -11.78 3.87
CA ASP A 675 -36.36 -11.19 2.86
C ASP A 675 -37.37 -10.20 3.46
N THR A 676 -37.67 -10.31 4.76
CA THR A 676 -38.44 -9.27 5.48
C THR A 676 -37.63 -8.00 5.78
N TRP A 677 -36.29 -8.05 5.66
CA TRP A 677 -35.40 -6.90 5.92
C TRP A 677 -35.06 -6.06 4.66
N LYS A 678 -35.31 -6.56 3.45
CA LYS A 678 -35.05 -5.81 2.20
C LYS A 678 -36.07 -4.71 1.89
N THR A 679 -37.20 -4.68 2.61
CA THR A 679 -38.13 -3.54 2.63
C THR A 679 -37.93 -2.70 3.88
N ARG A 680 -36.80 -2.00 3.99
CA ARG A 680 -36.79 -0.72 4.70
C ARG A 680 -37.21 0.37 3.73
N THR A 681 -38.52 0.52 3.58
CA THR A 681 -39.12 1.83 3.37
C THR A 681 -38.56 2.75 4.45
N VAL A 682 -38.12 3.95 4.08
CA VAL A 682 -37.91 5.04 5.05
C VAL A 682 -39.24 5.17 5.79
N SER A 683 -39.28 4.74 7.05
CA SER A 683 -40.50 4.87 7.84
C SER A 683 -40.82 6.36 7.92
N ALA A 684 -42.02 6.74 7.50
CA ALA A 684 -42.48 8.11 7.61
C ALA A 684 -42.38 8.56 9.08
N PRO A 685 -42.27 9.87 9.34
CA PRO A 685 -42.37 10.38 10.70
C PRO A 685 -43.63 9.86 11.38
N GLU A 686 -43.47 9.37 12.61
CA GLU A 686 -44.60 8.96 13.46
C GLU A 686 -45.43 10.21 13.77
N PRO A 687 -46.73 10.23 13.45
CA PRO A 687 -47.63 11.31 13.84
C PRO A 687 -47.68 11.45 15.37
N GLU A 688 -47.86 12.68 15.86
CA GLU A 688 -47.81 12.98 17.29
C GLU A 688 -48.89 12.23 18.09
N ASP A 689 -50.07 12.01 17.51
CA ASP A 689 -51.17 11.25 18.14
C ASP A 689 -50.83 9.76 18.30
N VAL A 690 -50.01 9.21 17.40
CA VAL A 690 -49.52 7.83 17.48
C VAL A 690 -48.42 7.73 18.54
N THR A 691 -47.49 8.69 18.57
CA THR A 691 -46.46 8.76 19.61
C THR A 691 -47.09 8.91 21.00
N GLU A 692 -48.11 9.75 21.17
CA GLU A 692 -48.79 9.98 22.45
C GLU A 692 -49.48 8.70 22.99
N LYS A 693 -50.10 7.91 22.10
CA LYS A 693 -50.72 6.62 22.47
C LYS A 693 -49.69 5.55 22.82
N ARG A 694 -48.50 5.60 22.22
CA ARG A 694 -47.43 4.60 22.40
C ARG A 694 -46.70 4.75 23.74
N VAL A 695 -46.45 5.98 24.16
CA VAL A 695 -45.63 6.25 25.36
C VAL A 695 -46.40 6.01 26.66
N LYS A 696 -45.68 5.58 27.71
CA LYS A 696 -46.25 5.11 28.97
C LYS A 696 -46.20 6.15 30.08
N SER A 697 -45.21 7.03 30.07
CA SER A 697 -45.04 8.10 31.06
C SER A 697 -45.89 9.34 30.73
N ASP A 698 -46.59 9.88 31.73
CA ASP A 698 -47.39 11.10 31.58
C ASP A 698 -46.54 12.31 31.24
N PHE A 699 -45.29 12.38 31.72
CA PHE A 699 -44.35 13.41 31.32
C PHE A 699 -44.03 13.30 29.82
N VAL A 700 -43.74 12.10 29.32
CA VAL A 700 -43.39 11.90 27.91
C VAL A 700 -44.58 12.21 26.99
N ARG A 701 -45.82 11.87 27.40
CA ARG A 701 -47.04 12.27 26.67
C ARG A 701 -47.14 13.78 26.53
N ARG A 702 -46.96 14.53 27.63
CA ARG A 702 -46.98 16.00 27.61
C ARG A 702 -45.86 16.56 26.74
N MET A 703 -44.67 15.96 26.79
CA MET A 703 -43.50 16.37 26.00
C MET A 703 -43.71 16.30 24.48
N VAL A 704 -44.62 15.45 23.99
CA VAL A 704 -44.99 15.43 22.56
C VAL A 704 -45.58 16.77 22.13
N ARG A 705 -46.37 17.42 23.00
CA ARG A 705 -47.03 18.71 22.73
C ARG A 705 -46.22 19.92 23.17
N LEU A 706 -45.56 19.82 24.34
CA LEU A 706 -44.82 20.93 24.94
C LEU A 706 -43.60 21.38 24.12
N MET A 707 -42.95 20.46 23.38
CA MET A 707 -41.78 20.78 22.57
C MET A 707 -42.14 21.66 21.34
N PRO A 708 -43.11 21.27 20.49
CA PRO A 708 -43.62 22.14 19.43
C PRO A 708 -44.15 23.49 19.94
N GLU A 709 -45.02 23.47 20.97
CA GLU A 709 -45.62 24.69 21.55
C GLU A 709 -44.56 25.67 22.08
N TRP A 710 -43.50 25.15 22.72
CA TRP A 710 -42.39 25.97 23.20
C TRP A 710 -41.66 26.67 22.04
N ILE A 711 -41.33 25.95 20.98
CA ILE A 711 -40.59 26.50 19.84
C ILE A 711 -41.43 27.51 19.06
N GLU A 712 -42.72 27.23 18.85
CA GLU A 712 -43.63 28.15 18.18
C GLU A 712 -43.82 29.46 18.97
N LYS A 713 -43.93 29.37 20.29
CA LYS A 713 -44.13 30.52 21.17
C LYS A 713 -42.88 31.40 21.29
N GLU A 714 -41.69 30.80 21.43
CA GLU A 714 -40.45 31.55 21.68
C GLU A 714 -39.69 31.94 20.41
N TYR A 715 -39.85 31.19 19.31
CA TYR A 715 -39.17 31.46 18.04
C TYR A 715 -40.15 31.53 16.86
N PRO A 716 -41.18 32.41 16.91
CA PRO A 716 -42.24 32.47 15.89
C PRO A 716 -41.73 32.85 14.50
N ASN A 717 -40.55 33.48 14.40
CA ASN A 717 -39.92 33.87 13.15
C ASN A 717 -39.19 32.72 12.43
N GLY A 718 -39.29 31.48 12.93
CA GLY A 718 -38.65 30.29 12.33
C GLY A 718 -37.13 30.23 12.52
N ARG A 719 -36.57 31.07 13.40
CA ARG A 719 -35.13 31.09 13.74
C ARG A 719 -34.67 29.74 14.30
N VAL A 720 -35.56 29.06 15.00
CA VAL A 720 -35.40 27.67 15.45
C VAL A 720 -36.59 26.86 14.95
N SER A 721 -36.36 25.67 14.42
CA SER A 721 -37.42 24.79 13.90
C SER A 721 -37.20 23.34 14.28
N ILE A 722 -38.29 22.56 14.38
CA ILE A 722 -38.26 21.12 14.61
C ILE A 722 -38.48 20.41 13.28
N ILE A 723 -37.53 19.56 12.89
CA ILE A 723 -37.62 18.73 11.69
C ILE A 723 -37.93 17.28 12.10
N PRO A 724 -39.04 16.70 11.63
CA PRO A 724 -39.39 15.32 11.91
C PRO A 724 -38.52 14.34 11.10
N GLY A 725 -37.97 13.34 11.80
CA GLY A 725 -37.25 12.21 11.22
C GLY A 725 -38.10 10.93 11.21
N ALA A 726 -37.50 9.80 10.83
CA ALA A 726 -38.20 8.52 10.81
C ALA A 726 -38.75 8.13 12.20
N GLY A 727 -40.00 7.70 12.30
CA GLY A 727 -40.61 7.39 13.61
C GLY A 727 -40.71 8.62 14.53
N SER A 728 -40.42 8.47 15.82
CA SER A 728 -40.48 9.58 16.79
C SER A 728 -39.22 10.44 16.84
N PHE A 729 -38.28 10.30 15.89
CA PHE A 729 -37.08 11.14 15.85
C PHE A 729 -37.44 12.58 15.50
N ARG A 730 -36.83 13.53 16.21
CA ARG A 730 -37.00 14.97 16.00
C ARG A 730 -35.64 15.66 16.08
N SER A 731 -35.44 16.64 15.21
CA SER A 731 -34.22 17.43 15.13
C SER A 731 -34.54 18.91 15.30
N LEU A 732 -34.06 19.52 16.37
CA LEU A 732 -34.16 20.96 16.60
C LEU A 732 -32.98 21.66 15.91
N LYS A 733 -33.28 22.56 14.98
CA LYS A 733 -32.27 23.27 14.19
C LYS A 733 -32.39 24.78 14.28
N GLN A 734 -31.25 25.46 14.24
CA GLN A 734 -31.15 26.90 13.99
C GLN A 734 -30.60 27.10 12.57
N GLY A 735 -31.47 27.48 11.62
CA GLY A 735 -31.13 27.37 10.19
C GLY A 735 -30.83 25.92 9.79
N ASP A 736 -29.65 25.66 9.22
CA ASP A 736 -29.20 24.30 8.84
C ASP A 736 -28.48 23.54 9.96
N GLU A 737 -28.14 24.22 11.06
CA GLU A 737 -27.32 23.69 12.15
C GLU A 737 -28.17 22.90 13.17
N LEU A 738 -27.78 21.65 13.44
CA LEU A 738 -28.45 20.78 14.42
C LEU A 738 -28.03 21.17 15.83
N MET A 739 -29.00 21.55 16.66
CA MET A 739 -28.76 21.95 18.05
C MET A 739 -29.06 20.82 19.03
N LEU A 740 -30.21 20.17 18.85
CA LEU A 740 -30.70 19.10 19.71
C LEU A 740 -31.36 18.02 18.86
N PHE A 741 -30.93 16.78 19.03
CA PHE A 741 -31.63 15.61 18.51
C PHE A 741 -32.36 14.91 19.65
N TYR A 742 -33.61 14.51 19.45
CA TYR A 742 -34.37 13.83 20.48
C TYR A 742 -35.41 12.84 19.95
N TYR A 743 -35.83 11.91 20.80
CA TYR A 743 -36.98 11.03 20.52
C TYR A 743 -37.69 10.57 21.78
N TYR A 744 -38.96 10.19 21.60
CA TYR A 744 -39.86 9.79 22.67
C TYR A 744 -39.80 8.28 22.93
N ALA A 745 -39.07 7.88 23.98
CA ALA A 745 -39.08 6.51 24.49
C ALA A 745 -40.30 6.28 25.40
N ASN A 746 -40.51 5.05 25.90
CA ASN A 746 -41.73 4.76 26.68
C ASN A 746 -41.82 5.57 27.99
N ASN A 747 -40.70 5.79 28.67
CA ASN A 747 -40.66 6.37 30.02
C ASN A 747 -39.84 7.67 30.14
N TRP A 748 -39.04 8.00 29.14
CA TRP A 748 -38.20 9.20 29.12
C TRP A 748 -38.08 9.76 27.70
N VAL A 749 -37.59 10.99 27.59
CA VAL A 749 -37.18 11.56 26.30
C VAL A 749 -35.68 11.44 26.17
N TYR A 750 -35.21 10.78 25.13
CA TYR A 750 -33.78 10.76 24.82
C TYR A 750 -33.39 12.08 24.17
N ALA A 751 -32.31 12.69 24.64
CA ALA A 751 -31.80 13.97 24.14
C ALA A 751 -30.29 13.87 23.82
N GLU A 752 -29.88 14.45 22.70
CA GLU A 752 -28.48 14.59 22.29
C GLU A 752 -28.21 16.03 21.86
N LEU A 753 -27.43 16.73 22.68
CA LEU A 753 -27.00 18.11 22.46
C LEU A 753 -25.72 18.14 21.63
N GLN A 754 -25.73 18.94 20.56
CA GLN A 754 -24.57 19.13 19.68
C GLN A 754 -23.71 20.30 20.19
N PHE A 755 -22.41 20.34 19.89
CA PHE A 755 -21.52 21.48 20.21
C PHE A 755 -21.55 21.92 21.69
N THR A 756 -21.54 20.95 22.60
CA THR A 756 -21.63 21.15 24.05
C THR A 756 -20.39 21.82 24.61
N THR A 757 -20.58 23.01 25.19
CA THR A 757 -19.51 23.76 25.85
C THR A 757 -19.28 23.28 27.28
N THR A 758 -18.14 23.62 27.88
CA THR A 758 -17.84 23.31 29.29
C THR A 758 -18.89 23.88 30.25
N GLU A 759 -19.46 25.02 29.90
CA GLU A 759 -20.52 25.69 30.67
C GLU A 759 -21.87 24.96 30.54
N ASP A 760 -22.22 24.49 29.33
CA ASP A 760 -23.40 23.65 29.13
C ASP A 760 -23.28 22.33 29.90
N MET A 761 -22.09 21.73 29.91
CA MET A 761 -21.80 20.52 30.69
C MET A 761 -21.95 20.73 32.19
N LYS A 762 -21.56 21.90 32.70
CA LYS A 762 -21.74 22.26 34.11
C LYS A 762 -23.23 22.39 34.45
N ILE A 763 -23.99 23.10 33.62
CA ILE A 763 -25.44 23.25 33.77
C ILE A 763 -26.15 21.89 33.76
N LEU A 764 -25.80 21.00 32.82
CA LEU A 764 -26.38 19.67 32.75
C LEU A 764 -26.05 18.85 34.01
N LYS A 765 -24.79 18.82 34.47
CA LYS A 765 -24.40 18.05 35.65
C LYS A 765 -25.02 18.54 36.96
N GLU A 766 -25.24 19.84 37.09
CA GLU A 766 -25.77 20.44 38.32
C GLU A 766 -27.30 20.45 38.39
N GLN A 767 -27.99 20.48 37.23
CA GLN A 767 -29.43 20.79 37.17
C GLN A 767 -30.30 19.67 36.58
N LEU A 768 -29.73 18.62 35.97
CA LEU A 768 -30.53 17.44 35.60
C LEU A 768 -30.94 16.65 36.83
N SER A 769 -32.13 16.08 36.77
CA SER A 769 -32.68 15.19 37.80
C SER A 769 -31.95 13.85 37.88
N ASP A 770 -31.38 13.39 36.76
CA ASP A 770 -30.47 12.24 36.72
C ASP A 770 -29.16 12.59 35.99
N PRO A 771 -28.16 13.15 36.70
CA PRO A 771 -26.85 13.45 36.13
C PRO A 771 -26.08 12.21 35.69
N THR A 772 -26.45 11.00 36.15
CA THR A 772 -25.79 9.75 35.74
C THR A 772 -26.18 9.31 34.33
N SER A 773 -27.28 9.85 33.80
CA SER A 773 -27.68 9.65 32.40
C SER A 773 -26.81 10.39 31.38
N ILE A 774 -25.93 11.30 31.85
CA ILE A 774 -25.07 12.12 30.98
C ILE A 774 -23.92 11.28 30.44
N LEU A 775 -23.87 11.13 29.11
CA LEU A 775 -22.81 10.47 28.37
C LEU A 775 -22.12 11.47 27.45
N ASP A 776 -20.86 11.79 27.78
CA ASP A 776 -19.99 12.63 26.96
C ASP A 776 -19.32 11.79 25.86
N ARG A 777 -19.64 12.09 24.60
CA ARG A 777 -18.93 11.51 23.46
C ARG A 777 -17.78 12.44 23.08
N HIS A 778 -16.56 12.08 23.47
CA HIS A 778 -15.34 12.75 23.02
C HIS A 778 -15.09 12.55 21.51
N GLY A 779 -15.73 13.39 20.70
CA GLY A 779 -15.49 13.59 19.27
C GLY A 779 -15.22 15.07 18.95
N ARG A 780 -14.76 15.37 17.73
CA ARG A 780 -14.35 16.72 17.25
C ARG A 780 -15.39 17.86 17.43
N TYR A 781 -16.63 17.56 17.82
CA TYR A 781 -17.76 18.50 17.87
C TYR A 781 -18.54 18.51 19.21
N GLY A 782 -18.04 17.90 20.30
CA GLY A 782 -18.63 18.04 21.65
C GLY A 782 -20.08 17.56 21.81
N GLN A 783 -20.38 16.30 21.51
CA GLN A 783 -21.76 15.77 21.59
C GLN A 783 -22.06 15.14 22.95
N VAL A 784 -23.19 15.49 23.56
CA VAL A 784 -23.55 15.00 24.90
C VAL A 784 -24.96 14.46 24.90
N ARG A 785 -25.12 13.24 25.42
CA ARG A 785 -26.40 12.51 25.47
C ARG A 785 -26.89 12.43 26.89
N PHE A 786 -28.21 12.52 27.08
CA PHE A 786 -28.84 12.45 28.39
C PHE A 786 -30.34 12.14 28.25
N HIS A 787 -31.00 11.84 29.37
CA HIS A 787 -32.42 11.55 29.41
C HIS A 787 -33.18 12.67 30.13
N LEU A 788 -34.35 13.04 29.59
CA LEU A 788 -35.30 13.91 30.29
C LEU A 788 -36.35 13.03 30.95
N LEU A 789 -36.52 13.22 32.26
CA LEU A 789 -37.44 12.44 33.09
C LEU A 789 -38.62 13.28 33.59
N ASN A 790 -38.47 14.60 33.68
CA ASN A 790 -39.51 15.50 34.15
C ASN A 790 -39.40 16.93 33.55
N ASP A 791 -40.36 17.79 33.91
CA ASP A 791 -40.48 19.16 33.40
C ASP A 791 -39.27 20.04 33.79
N SER A 792 -38.62 19.77 34.93
CA SER A 792 -37.40 20.48 35.34
C SER A 792 -36.24 20.19 34.40
N ASP A 793 -36.09 18.95 33.93
CA ASP A 793 -35.04 18.58 32.97
C ASP A 793 -35.25 19.27 31.62
N LEU A 794 -36.51 19.44 31.20
CA LEU A 794 -36.84 20.21 30.02
C LEU A 794 -36.40 21.67 30.18
N ASP A 795 -36.66 22.29 31.32
CA ASP A 795 -36.28 23.69 31.57
C ASP A 795 -34.77 23.91 31.52
N VAL A 796 -33.98 22.91 31.92
CA VAL A 796 -32.51 22.92 31.75
C VAL A 796 -32.13 22.97 30.26
N VAL A 797 -32.76 22.15 29.42
CA VAL A 797 -32.54 22.18 27.97
C VAL A 797 -32.97 23.51 27.36
N LYS A 798 -34.14 24.03 27.75
CA LYS A 798 -34.63 25.34 27.27
C LYS A 798 -33.64 26.45 27.60
N LYS A 799 -33.10 26.46 28.82
CA LYS A 799 -32.08 27.43 29.27
C LYS A 799 -30.83 27.39 28.42
N ILE A 800 -30.32 26.19 28.09
CA ILE A 800 -29.14 26.01 27.22
C ILE A 800 -29.44 26.50 25.81
N ILE A 801 -30.57 26.11 25.22
CA ILE A 801 -30.94 26.50 23.86
C ILE A 801 -31.15 28.02 23.75
N ARG A 802 -31.84 28.65 24.72
CA ARG A 802 -32.01 30.12 24.77
C ARG A 802 -30.67 30.85 24.79
N LYS A 803 -29.73 30.39 25.62
CA LYS A 803 -28.39 30.98 25.72
C LYS A 803 -27.60 30.89 24.41
N ARG A 804 -27.80 29.82 23.63
CA ARG A 804 -27.09 29.59 22.36
C ARG A 804 -27.71 30.35 21.18
N VAL A 805 -29.03 30.48 21.16
CA VAL A 805 -29.73 31.17 20.07
C VAL A 805 -29.57 32.69 20.19
N GLY A 806 -29.43 33.22 21.41
CA GLY A 806 -29.21 34.64 21.70
C GLY A 806 -30.50 35.44 21.72
#